data_AF-A0A3N4JWT9-F1
#
_entry.id   AF-A0A3N4JWT9-F1
#
_cell.length_a   1.000
_cell.length_b   1.000
_cell.length_c   1.000
_cell.angle_alpha   90.00
_cell.angle_beta   90.00
_cell.angle_gamma   90.00
#
_symmetry.space_group_name_H-M   'P 1'
#
loop_
_entity.id
_entity.type
_entity.pdbx_description
1 polymer ?
#
loop_
_entity_poly.entity_id
_entity_poly.type
_entity_poly.pdbx_seq_one_letter_code
_entity_poly.pdbx_strand_id
1 'polypeptide(L)'
;MKISTSNWKEMGYRMLDNQDYADALHCFKEANDLHGISLATAYINENYGLTKRARGFFEEANPHFIDASEYFLQAGRIMKAIQCRREGGDQKGAVKILAKSGAYEDAAWLAAEVGMFPWASEIYTKLNKHEVALAAYALGKDFKRMFSFLKKFESTIEPCCWKQYVRFCYVERFGNSDETPDEFEKEVLSRIGSLKEQEMILSRYNLANKLFDFCHTNKEYMKAYEGGVSSGLLEKSIQLLSNQALLKNLSSEQGTQLYVACKFLQAEHIATNSWPKPGEDWQIHKVLQAAVGRGSAQIDSFVKMWKDINQALKSFVRSGTGVEIRKLEDMQIAGYVDILVTRSVHPCRKFKIPFDHIERVLQDLKTISASHGTIPSSAQLYCGIYKPLDKPGNGKHITLCWSPFSVNPKQLYPLRPVDIESLRHKIFGHILEDIVTPLALLDEGLREIWAKTPATLEPHFKKVELLARLCRIFLETSALMNRNPRPDASLPLYWDWEYWSLALLDQLQFRSPYEHSIQELLNTKSELMTGEGKYRAVYLVLINDGTTKHRTKSAARLGMGACVSSLLAQYQTSLFLDYAGSWRSAQAQMRNQIRGSGFQSASEMVTLMNRFLFETEAGDFPGRFCDNIHKTLGALARAKNTLNFYSASVISLYEELALSLIFLVRPHEFLVPDSWRRLYFNRWEKKHRSPSGRERFWYQRYLIKVCLSFCEMVINIERTPTKEIALAKRSVTLIVVCLINLGTCCPRPQGYAQLWRKSQEVFSRDRLNTSRLRNLQADKLIGRLALAFREYNRNDLICLVRSYGGWVPSFAGFPLERTGISVVKSSPTVEKERHLWKQSTDKETRRLNAAHILTVFWKWDGPRFVERMRECRRYLAPRYKNCCLLADMREDKNWTY
;
A
#
# COMPACT_ATOMS: atom_id res chain seq x y z
N MET A 1 -7.98 114.53 17.27
CA MET A 1 -9.16 114.04 18.03
C MET A 1 -8.78 112.74 18.70
N LYS A 2 -8.87 112.62 20.04
CA LYS A 2 -8.73 111.32 20.71
C LYS A 2 -10.05 110.58 20.55
N ILE A 3 -10.03 109.46 19.85
CA ILE A 3 -11.20 108.58 19.70
C ILE A 3 -11.53 108.01 21.09
N SER A 4 -12.80 108.03 21.47
CA SER A 4 -13.26 107.52 22.77
C SER A 4 -13.13 106.00 22.84
N THR A 5 -12.99 105.45 24.04
CA THR A 5 -12.93 104.00 24.26
C THR A 5 -14.17 103.27 23.73
N SER A 6 -15.37 103.87 23.80
CA SER A 6 -16.59 103.28 23.22
C SER A 6 -16.54 103.22 21.69
N ASN A 7 -16.03 104.28 21.05
CA ASN A 7 -15.94 104.35 19.59
C ASN A 7 -14.88 103.36 19.07
N TRP A 8 -13.76 103.22 19.78
CA TRP A 8 -12.76 102.18 19.49
C TRP A 8 -13.35 100.78 19.59
N LYS A 9 -14.15 100.51 20.62
CA LYS A 9 -14.82 99.22 20.81
C LYS A 9 -15.84 98.93 19.70
N GLU A 10 -16.69 99.89 19.34
CA GLU A 10 -17.67 99.73 18.26
C GLU A 10 -16.98 99.52 16.90
N MET A 11 -15.93 100.29 16.63
CA MET A 11 -15.13 100.14 15.42
C MET A 11 -14.45 98.78 15.35
N GLY A 12 -13.93 98.27 16.49
CA GLY A 12 -13.38 96.93 16.60
C GLY A 12 -14.39 95.83 16.25
N TYR A 13 -15.65 95.92 16.71
CA TYR A 13 -16.69 94.94 16.33
C TYR A 13 -17.07 95.05 14.85
N ARG A 14 -17.19 96.25 14.28
CA ARG A 14 -17.43 96.41 12.83
C ARG A 14 -16.30 95.77 12.00
N MET A 15 -15.05 95.91 12.45
CA MET A 15 -13.90 95.29 11.79
C MET A 15 -13.90 93.75 11.93
N LEU A 16 -14.39 93.20 13.05
CA LEU A 16 -14.63 91.76 13.17
C LEU A 16 -15.67 91.27 12.15
N ASP A 17 -16.77 92.01 11.98
CA ASP A 17 -17.83 91.66 11.02
C ASP A 17 -17.33 91.71 9.57
N ASN A 18 -16.39 92.62 9.27
CA ASN A 18 -15.71 92.72 7.99
C ASN A 18 -14.56 91.71 7.79
N GLN A 19 -14.27 90.87 8.80
CA GLN A 19 -13.17 89.90 8.82
C GLN A 19 -11.75 90.50 8.86
N ASP A 20 -11.63 91.79 9.17
CA ASP A 20 -10.35 92.51 9.33
C ASP A 20 -9.78 92.31 10.74
N TYR A 21 -9.47 91.06 11.09
CA TYR A 21 -9.22 90.67 12.49
C TYR A 21 -7.99 91.33 13.14
N ALA A 22 -6.96 91.67 12.36
CA ALA A 22 -5.75 92.35 12.88
C ALA A 22 -6.04 93.82 13.27
N ASP A 23 -6.82 94.52 12.46
CA ASP A 23 -7.24 95.89 12.73
C ASP A 23 -8.27 95.94 13.86
N ALA A 24 -9.16 94.94 13.92
CA ALA A 24 -10.05 94.74 15.06
C ALA A 24 -9.27 94.54 16.38
N LEU A 25 -8.22 93.72 16.37
CA LEU A 25 -7.37 93.51 17.55
C LEU A 25 -6.68 94.80 18.01
N HIS A 26 -6.22 95.64 17.07
CA HIS A 26 -5.66 96.95 17.40
C HIS A 26 -6.71 97.85 18.08
N CYS A 27 -7.91 97.94 17.51
CA CYS A 27 -9.01 98.74 18.06
C CYS A 27 -9.40 98.30 19.49
N PHE A 28 -9.46 96.98 19.75
CA PHE A 28 -9.78 96.49 21.11
C PHE A 28 -8.67 96.72 22.12
N LYS A 29 -7.39 96.73 21.71
CA LYS A 29 -6.26 97.09 22.59
C LYS A 29 -6.32 98.56 23.01
N GLU A 30 -6.59 99.47 22.06
CA GLU A 30 -6.78 100.90 22.36
C GLU A 30 -8.00 101.15 23.25
N ALA A 31 -9.06 100.34 23.11
CA ALA A 31 -10.23 100.37 23.99
C ALA A 31 -10.01 99.69 25.36
N ASN A 32 -8.88 98.98 25.56
CA ASN A 32 -8.63 98.07 26.69
C ASN A 32 -9.78 97.05 26.92
N ASP A 33 -10.45 96.62 25.84
CA ASP A 33 -11.58 95.68 25.89
C ASP A 33 -11.07 94.24 25.90
N LEU A 34 -10.76 93.69 27.07
CA LEU A 34 -10.20 92.34 27.25
C LEU A 34 -11.01 91.26 26.51
N HIS A 35 -12.34 91.39 26.48
CA HIS A 35 -13.23 90.49 25.75
C HIS A 35 -13.01 90.59 24.23
N GLY A 36 -13.03 91.80 23.67
CA GLY A 36 -12.76 92.04 22.25
C GLY A 36 -11.34 91.62 21.84
N ILE A 37 -10.33 91.84 22.69
CA ILE A 37 -8.95 91.38 22.47
C ILE A 37 -8.92 89.86 22.33
N SER A 38 -9.57 89.13 23.25
CA SER A 38 -9.63 87.66 23.21
C SER A 38 -10.36 87.19 21.95
N LEU A 39 -11.47 87.83 21.59
CA LEU A 39 -12.27 87.45 20.42
C LEU A 39 -11.52 87.67 19.10
N ALA A 40 -10.87 88.83 18.91
CA ALA A 40 -10.08 89.10 17.72
C ALA A 40 -8.85 88.18 17.61
N THR A 41 -8.18 87.90 18.74
CA THR A 41 -7.06 86.96 18.79
C THR A 41 -7.50 85.53 18.42
N ALA A 42 -8.71 85.12 18.81
CA ALA A 42 -9.27 83.82 18.46
C ALA A 42 -9.48 83.67 16.94
N TYR A 43 -10.11 84.65 16.29
CA TYR A 43 -10.34 84.62 14.84
C TYR A 43 -9.05 84.69 14.02
N ILE A 44 -8.03 85.44 14.47
CA ILE A 44 -6.71 85.44 13.83
C ILE A 44 -6.11 84.04 13.80
N ASN A 45 -6.10 83.35 14.95
CA ASN A 45 -5.55 82.00 15.06
C ASN A 45 -6.37 80.97 14.26
N GLU A 46 -7.71 81.06 14.29
CA GLU A 46 -8.59 80.20 13.48
C GLU A 46 -8.32 80.39 11.97
N ASN A 47 -8.21 81.64 11.49
CA ASN A 47 -7.95 81.94 10.08
C ASN A 47 -6.55 81.46 9.63
N TYR A 48 -5.56 81.57 10.52
CA TYR A 48 -4.22 81.04 10.24
C TYR A 48 -4.24 79.50 10.13
N GLY A 49 -4.94 78.82 11.04
CA GLY A 49 -5.19 77.38 10.97
C GLY A 49 -5.89 76.96 9.68
N LEU A 50 -6.97 77.65 9.29
CA LEU A 50 -7.71 77.39 8.04
C LEU A 50 -6.82 77.57 6.81
N THR A 51 -6.00 78.63 6.77
CA THR A 51 -5.08 78.90 5.66
C THR A 51 -4.01 77.81 5.53
N LYS A 52 -3.42 77.39 6.66
CA LYS A 52 -2.42 76.30 6.68
C LYS A 52 -3.03 74.98 6.25
N ARG A 53 -4.25 74.67 6.71
CA ARG A 53 -5.00 73.48 6.27
C ARG A 53 -5.34 73.50 4.78
N ALA A 54 -5.79 74.63 4.24
CA ALA A 54 -6.10 74.77 2.81
C ALA A 54 -4.87 74.53 1.91
N ARG A 55 -3.67 74.79 2.44
CA ARG A 55 -2.38 74.51 1.79
C ARG A 55 -1.84 73.09 2.05
N GLY A 56 -2.58 72.25 2.78
CA GLY A 56 -2.21 70.87 3.10
C GLY A 56 -1.30 70.70 4.33
N PHE A 57 -0.98 71.77 5.07
CA PHE A 57 -0.13 71.71 6.26
C PHE A 57 -0.94 71.40 7.53
N PHE A 58 -1.44 70.16 7.66
CA PHE A 58 -2.34 69.77 8.75
C PHE A 58 -1.69 69.84 10.14
N GLU A 59 -0.44 69.39 10.29
CA GLU A 59 0.25 69.42 11.59
C GLU A 59 0.55 70.85 12.07
N GLU A 60 0.87 71.75 11.14
CA GLU A 60 1.07 73.17 11.46
C GLU A 60 -0.25 73.87 11.78
N ALA A 61 -1.36 73.46 11.16
CA ALA A 61 -2.67 74.08 11.38
C ALA A 61 -3.25 73.77 12.77
N ASN A 62 -3.03 72.57 13.29
CA ASN A 62 -3.68 72.06 14.51
C ASN A 62 -3.41 72.89 15.78
N PRO A 63 -2.16 73.31 16.10
CA PRO A 63 -1.88 74.19 17.24
C PRO A 63 -2.65 75.50 17.18
N HIS A 64 -2.79 76.11 16.00
CA HIS A 64 -3.51 77.37 15.86
C HIS A 64 -5.01 77.22 16.12
N PHE A 65 -5.61 76.09 15.75
CA PHE A 65 -6.99 75.78 16.12
C PHE A 65 -7.16 75.54 17.64
N ILE A 66 -6.16 74.91 18.27
CA ILE A 66 -6.13 74.73 19.74
C ILE A 66 -6.03 76.08 20.46
N ASP A 67 -5.15 76.96 20.01
CA ASP A 67 -4.97 78.30 20.58
C ASP A 67 -6.22 79.16 20.37
N ALA A 68 -6.79 79.13 19.16
CA ALA A 68 -8.06 79.80 18.85
C ALA A 68 -9.17 79.37 19.82
N SER A 69 -9.25 78.07 20.14
CA SER A 69 -10.22 77.56 21.11
C SER A 69 -10.05 78.17 22.50
N GLU A 70 -8.85 78.33 23.02
CA GLU A 70 -8.63 78.91 24.35
C GLU A 70 -9.09 80.37 24.40
N TYR A 71 -8.79 81.14 23.36
CA TYR A 71 -9.23 82.54 23.25
C TYR A 71 -10.76 82.65 23.06
N PHE A 72 -11.38 81.75 22.29
CA PHE A 72 -12.85 81.70 22.19
C PHE A 72 -13.51 81.34 23.53
N LEU A 73 -12.89 80.49 24.36
CA LEU A 73 -13.37 80.21 25.73
C LEU A 73 -13.29 81.45 26.62
N GLN A 74 -12.16 82.19 26.58
CA GLN A 74 -12.00 83.44 27.32
C GLN A 74 -13.03 84.50 26.91
N ALA A 75 -13.40 84.52 25.63
CA ALA A 75 -14.47 85.36 25.10
C ALA A 75 -15.89 84.77 25.30
N GLY A 76 -16.07 83.67 26.04
CA GLY A 76 -17.38 83.08 26.30
C GLY A 76 -18.08 82.46 25.08
N ARG A 77 -17.38 82.23 23.97
CA ARG A 77 -17.89 81.64 22.72
C ARG A 77 -17.68 80.11 22.69
N ILE A 78 -18.41 79.40 23.55
CA ILE A 78 -18.22 77.96 23.81
C ILE A 78 -18.34 77.10 22.54
N MET A 79 -19.37 77.29 21.71
CA MET A 79 -19.58 76.49 20.49
C MET A 79 -18.46 76.68 19.47
N LYS A 80 -17.97 77.91 19.31
CA LYS A 80 -16.82 78.23 18.45
C LYS A 80 -15.54 77.57 18.96
N ALA A 81 -15.30 77.60 20.28
CA ALA A 81 -14.17 76.90 20.88
C ALA A 81 -14.21 75.39 20.62
N ILE A 82 -15.39 74.75 20.75
CA ILE A 82 -15.58 73.32 20.45
C ILE A 82 -15.31 73.03 18.97
N GLN A 83 -15.83 73.86 18.07
CA GLN A 83 -15.59 73.74 16.65
C GLN A 83 -14.08 73.81 16.35
N CYS A 84 -13.38 74.80 16.88
CA CYS A 84 -11.92 74.91 16.70
C CYS A 84 -11.18 73.68 17.26
N ARG A 85 -11.57 73.14 18.42
CA ARG A 85 -10.98 71.89 18.93
C ARG A 85 -11.20 70.69 18.01
N ARG A 86 -12.41 70.53 17.47
CA ARG A 86 -12.74 69.47 16.50
C ARG A 86 -11.93 69.63 15.23
N GLU A 87 -11.88 70.85 14.71
CA GLU A 87 -11.09 71.20 13.54
C GLU A 87 -9.62 70.91 13.79
N GLY A 88 -9.02 71.35 14.91
CA GLY A 88 -7.63 71.08 15.27
C GLY A 88 -7.29 69.63 15.63
N GLY A 89 -8.23 68.69 15.49
CA GLY A 89 -8.04 67.28 15.85
C GLY A 89 -8.03 66.98 17.34
N ASP A 90 -8.19 67.98 18.22
CA ASP A 90 -8.27 67.79 19.67
C ASP A 90 -9.71 67.51 20.13
N GLN A 91 -10.21 66.36 19.70
CA GLN A 91 -11.53 65.87 20.09
C GLN A 91 -11.66 65.71 21.62
N LYS A 92 -10.57 65.37 22.32
CA LYS A 92 -10.56 65.27 23.79
C LYS A 92 -10.82 66.62 24.44
N GLY A 93 -10.17 67.67 23.95
CA GLY A 93 -10.41 69.05 24.37
C GLY A 93 -11.85 69.48 24.14
N ALA A 94 -12.42 69.17 22.98
CA ALA A 94 -13.82 69.45 22.65
C ALA A 94 -14.80 68.82 23.67
N VAL A 95 -14.60 67.53 24.01
CA VAL A 95 -15.41 66.85 25.03
C VAL A 95 -15.26 67.49 26.42
N LYS A 96 -14.04 67.90 26.82
CA LYS A 96 -13.83 68.57 28.12
C LYS A 96 -14.59 69.88 28.20
N ILE A 97 -14.60 70.65 27.11
CA ILE A 97 -15.31 71.93 27.04
C ILE A 97 -16.81 71.70 27.19
N LEU A 98 -17.39 70.78 26.42
CA LEU A 98 -18.82 70.42 26.49
C LEU A 98 -19.22 69.94 27.90
N ALA A 99 -18.40 69.08 28.50
CA ALA A 99 -18.68 68.58 29.85
C ALA A 99 -18.61 69.70 30.91
N LYS A 100 -17.69 70.66 30.77
CA LYS A 100 -17.56 71.82 31.68
C LYS A 100 -18.68 72.84 31.49
N SER A 101 -19.23 72.98 30.27
CA SER A 101 -20.33 73.89 29.99
C SER A 101 -21.70 73.34 30.42
N GLY A 102 -21.76 72.11 30.95
CA GLY A 102 -23.00 71.45 31.37
C GLY A 102 -23.75 70.74 30.23
N ALA A 103 -23.22 70.75 29.00
CA ALA A 103 -23.79 70.05 27.85
C ALA A 103 -23.39 68.56 27.87
N TYR A 104 -23.79 67.86 28.93
CA TYR A 104 -23.32 66.51 29.23
C TYR A 104 -23.74 65.47 28.18
N GLU A 105 -24.92 65.58 27.58
CA GLU A 105 -25.36 64.63 26.54
C GLU A 105 -24.51 64.74 25.28
N ASP A 106 -24.28 65.95 24.79
CA ASP A 106 -23.41 66.22 23.64
C ASP A 106 -21.96 65.82 23.93
N ALA A 107 -21.49 66.05 25.16
CA ALA A 107 -20.17 65.62 25.62
C ALA A 107 -20.03 64.09 25.58
N ALA A 108 -21.04 63.36 26.08
CA ALA A 108 -21.03 61.91 26.13
C ALA A 108 -21.13 61.29 24.73
N TRP A 109 -21.99 61.85 23.87
CA TRP A 109 -22.13 61.41 22.48
C TRP A 109 -20.81 61.61 21.72
N LEU A 110 -20.20 62.79 21.82
CA LEU A 110 -18.92 63.09 21.17
C LEU A 110 -17.82 62.18 21.72
N ALA A 111 -17.79 61.93 23.03
CA ALA A 111 -16.84 61.00 23.64
C ALA A 111 -16.99 59.57 23.10
N ALA A 112 -18.22 59.10 22.86
CA ALA A 112 -18.47 57.79 22.27
C ALA A 112 -18.07 57.74 20.79
N GLU A 113 -18.40 58.77 19.99
CA GLU A 113 -18.04 58.88 18.57
C GLU A 113 -16.53 58.75 18.36
N VAL A 114 -15.74 59.33 19.26
CA VAL A 114 -14.27 59.37 19.18
C VAL A 114 -13.59 58.21 19.90
N GLY A 115 -14.36 57.19 20.31
CA GLY A 115 -13.86 55.96 20.95
C GLY A 115 -13.44 56.12 22.41
N MET A 116 -13.74 57.24 23.07
CA MET A 116 -13.45 57.48 24.49
C MET A 116 -14.54 56.91 25.41
N PHE A 117 -14.84 55.62 25.23
CA PHE A 117 -15.96 54.94 25.86
C PHE A 117 -16.00 54.98 27.39
N PRO A 118 -14.88 54.82 28.14
CA PRO A 118 -14.92 54.93 29.59
C PRO A 118 -15.35 56.33 30.07
N TRP A 119 -14.95 57.36 29.32
CA TRP A 119 -15.28 58.74 29.65
C TRP A 119 -16.72 59.08 29.28
N ALA A 120 -17.21 58.60 28.13
CA ALA A 120 -18.62 58.65 27.78
C ALA A 120 -19.50 57.99 28.87
N SER A 121 -19.08 56.83 29.37
CA SER A 121 -19.77 56.12 30.45
C SER A 121 -19.83 56.92 31.75
N GLU A 122 -18.72 57.54 32.17
CA GLU A 122 -18.68 58.42 33.35
C GLU A 122 -19.63 59.61 33.20
N ILE A 123 -19.74 60.20 32.01
CA ILE A 123 -20.66 61.32 31.75
C ILE A 123 -22.12 60.83 31.80
N TYR A 124 -22.45 59.70 31.16
CA TYR A 124 -23.80 59.13 31.23
C TYR A 124 -24.20 58.72 32.65
N THR A 125 -23.24 58.30 33.46
CA THR A 125 -23.46 58.00 34.89
C THR A 125 -23.90 59.24 35.67
N LYS A 126 -23.29 60.40 35.40
CA LYS A 126 -23.69 61.68 36.02
C LYS A 126 -25.09 62.12 35.60
N LEU A 127 -25.54 61.68 34.43
CA LEU A 127 -26.89 61.90 33.92
C LEU A 127 -27.92 60.87 34.43
N ASN A 128 -27.53 59.96 35.33
CA ASN A 128 -28.35 58.81 35.78
C ASN A 128 -28.83 57.90 34.63
N LYS A 129 -28.14 57.91 33.48
CA LYS A 129 -28.43 57.05 32.31
C LYS A 129 -27.59 55.78 32.37
N HIS A 130 -27.83 54.93 33.38
CA HIS A 130 -26.99 53.77 33.69
C HIS A 130 -26.90 52.73 32.57
N GLU A 131 -27.97 52.51 31.80
CA GLU A 131 -27.98 51.55 30.69
C GLU A 131 -27.10 52.00 29.52
N VAL A 132 -27.11 53.29 29.21
CA VAL A 132 -26.26 53.89 28.17
C VAL A 132 -24.79 53.91 28.62
N ALA A 133 -24.55 54.11 29.92
CA ALA A 133 -23.22 53.99 30.51
C ALA A 133 -22.66 52.55 30.39
N LEU A 134 -23.50 51.53 30.55
CA LEU A 134 -23.12 50.12 30.33
C LEU A 134 -22.83 49.84 28.85
N ALA A 135 -23.68 50.32 27.94
CA ALA A 135 -23.47 50.19 26.50
C ALA A 135 -22.12 50.80 26.07
N ALA A 136 -21.74 51.96 26.64
CA ALA A 136 -20.44 52.57 26.40
C ALA A 136 -19.30 51.64 26.86
N TYR A 137 -19.33 51.11 28.09
CA TYR A 137 -18.29 50.17 28.54
C TYR A 137 -18.21 48.90 27.68
N ALA A 138 -19.36 48.36 27.25
CA ALA A 138 -19.44 47.20 26.36
C ALA A 138 -18.78 47.47 25.01
N LEU A 139 -19.09 48.61 24.37
CA LEU A 139 -18.49 49.03 23.10
C LEU A 139 -16.97 49.24 23.22
N GLY A 140 -16.52 49.79 24.35
CA GLY A 140 -15.10 49.96 24.65
C GLY A 140 -14.37 48.69 25.07
N LYS A 141 -15.07 47.55 25.19
CA LYS A 141 -14.53 46.26 25.69
C LYS A 141 -13.85 46.36 27.05
N ASP A 142 -14.19 47.36 27.88
CA ASP A 142 -13.67 47.53 29.23
C ASP A 142 -14.54 46.76 30.25
N PHE A 143 -14.51 45.43 30.11
CA PHE A 143 -15.36 44.54 30.90
C PHE A 143 -15.09 44.58 32.40
N LYS A 144 -13.86 44.97 32.81
CA LYS A 144 -13.52 45.09 34.24
C LYS A 144 -14.26 46.27 34.87
N ARG A 145 -14.25 47.44 34.21
CA ARG A 145 -15.01 48.60 34.67
C ARG A 145 -16.51 48.38 34.52
N MET A 146 -16.95 47.73 33.44
CA MET A 146 -18.36 47.36 33.24
C MET A 146 -18.89 46.51 34.40
N PHE A 147 -18.17 45.45 34.81
CA PHE A 147 -18.59 44.61 35.92
C PHE A 147 -18.58 45.35 37.26
N SER A 148 -17.55 46.18 37.49
CA SER A 148 -17.50 47.05 38.68
C SER A 148 -18.69 48.02 38.73
N PHE A 149 -19.12 48.52 37.57
CA PHE A 149 -20.30 49.37 37.43
C PHE A 149 -21.61 48.63 37.73
N LEU A 150 -21.78 47.42 37.16
CA LEU A 150 -22.93 46.54 37.43
C LEU A 150 -23.06 46.22 38.94
N LYS A 151 -21.94 46.05 39.64
CA LYS A 151 -21.91 45.81 41.09
C LYS A 151 -22.29 47.07 41.89
N LYS A 152 -21.82 48.24 41.46
CA LYS A 152 -22.08 49.52 42.16
C LYS A 152 -23.54 49.98 42.02
N PHE A 153 -24.19 49.70 40.89
CA PHE A 153 -25.54 50.20 40.57
C PHE A 153 -26.57 49.07 40.44
N GLU A 154 -26.36 47.94 41.13
CA GLU A 154 -27.19 46.73 41.05
C GLU A 154 -28.68 47.01 41.35
N SER A 155 -28.99 47.87 42.32
CA SER A 155 -30.36 48.24 42.68
C SER A 155 -31.03 49.25 41.74
N THR A 156 -30.25 49.92 40.89
CA THR A 156 -30.71 51.03 40.04
C THR A 156 -30.91 50.61 38.58
N ILE A 157 -30.18 49.59 38.13
CA ILE A 157 -30.29 49.06 36.77
C ILE A 157 -31.47 48.08 36.71
N GLU A 158 -32.24 48.10 35.62
CA GLU A 158 -33.33 47.16 35.43
C GLU A 158 -32.81 45.70 35.52
N PRO A 159 -33.45 44.79 36.28
CA PRO A 159 -32.96 43.43 36.48
C PRO A 159 -32.73 42.64 35.19
N CYS A 160 -33.53 42.86 34.15
CA CYS A 160 -33.37 42.18 32.87
C CYS A 160 -32.11 42.67 32.14
N CYS A 161 -31.88 43.98 32.13
CA CYS A 161 -30.71 44.66 31.55
C CYS A 161 -29.43 44.24 32.29
N TRP A 162 -29.46 44.25 33.63
CA TRP A 162 -28.35 43.79 34.46
C TRP A 162 -27.93 42.35 34.11
N LYS A 163 -28.90 41.43 34.02
CA LYS A 163 -28.61 40.03 33.64
C LYS A 163 -28.01 39.91 32.24
N GLN A 164 -28.52 40.68 31.27
CA GLN A 164 -27.98 40.67 29.90
C GLN A 164 -26.53 41.12 29.86
N TYR A 165 -26.18 42.23 30.53
CA TYR A 165 -24.82 42.75 30.54
C TYR A 165 -23.83 41.89 31.32
N VAL A 166 -24.25 41.23 32.41
CA VAL A 166 -23.41 40.24 33.09
C VAL A 166 -23.11 39.04 32.17
N ARG A 167 -24.12 38.52 31.46
CA ARG A 167 -23.93 37.44 30.47
C ARG A 167 -23.04 37.88 29.32
N PHE A 168 -23.26 39.07 28.78
CA PHE A 168 -22.44 39.65 27.73
C PHE A 168 -20.98 39.82 28.18
N CYS A 169 -20.76 40.34 29.39
CA CYS A 169 -19.43 40.45 30.01
C CYS A 169 -18.72 39.09 30.03
N TYR A 170 -19.44 38.05 30.43
CA TYR A 170 -18.87 36.72 30.54
C TYR A 170 -18.47 36.16 29.17
N VAL A 171 -19.39 36.23 28.21
CA VAL A 171 -19.22 35.65 26.87
C VAL A 171 -18.10 36.33 26.10
N GLU A 172 -18.09 37.67 26.03
CA GLU A 172 -17.10 38.39 25.23
C GLU A 172 -15.68 38.26 25.82
N ARG A 173 -15.57 38.22 27.15
CA ARG A 173 -14.27 38.16 27.82
C ARG A 173 -13.73 36.75 27.97
N PHE A 174 -14.57 35.79 28.32
CA PHE A 174 -14.16 34.45 28.72
C PHE A 174 -14.68 33.34 27.80
N GLY A 175 -15.64 33.64 26.92
CA GLY A 175 -16.24 32.65 26.02
C GLY A 175 -15.28 32.06 24.98
N ASN A 176 -14.09 32.65 24.82
CA ASN A 176 -13.05 32.17 23.91
C ASN A 176 -11.92 31.38 24.62
N SER A 177 -11.94 31.28 25.96
CA SER A 177 -10.95 30.53 26.73
C SER A 177 -11.65 29.46 27.56
N ASP A 178 -11.20 28.22 27.43
CA ASP A 178 -11.68 27.08 28.22
C ASP A 178 -10.67 26.67 29.32
N GLU A 179 -9.89 27.63 29.81
CA GLU A 179 -8.95 27.43 30.91
C GLU A 179 -9.65 27.46 32.27
N THR A 180 -8.91 27.15 33.35
CA THR A 180 -9.45 27.24 34.71
C THR A 180 -9.85 28.69 35.02
N PRO A 181 -11.09 28.94 35.50
CA PRO A 181 -11.55 30.28 35.80
C PRO A 181 -10.67 30.99 36.83
N ASP A 182 -10.23 32.21 36.53
CA ASP A 182 -9.58 33.08 37.50
C ASP A 182 -10.59 33.59 38.54
N GLU A 183 -10.12 34.27 39.59
CA GLU A 183 -10.98 34.75 40.67
C GLU A 183 -12.04 35.75 40.17
N PHE A 184 -11.68 36.57 39.19
CA PHE A 184 -12.59 37.54 38.59
C PHE A 184 -13.67 36.85 37.74
N GLU A 185 -13.30 35.84 36.94
CA GLU A 185 -14.24 35.04 36.18
C GLU A 185 -15.23 34.29 37.09
N LYS A 186 -14.74 33.71 38.20
CA LYS A 186 -15.61 33.06 39.20
C LYS A 186 -16.62 34.04 39.78
N GLU A 187 -16.19 35.26 40.10
CA GLU A 187 -17.08 36.31 40.59
C GLU A 187 -18.16 36.65 39.55
N VAL A 188 -17.78 36.84 38.28
CA VAL A 188 -18.73 37.13 37.18
C VAL A 188 -19.72 35.97 36.97
N LEU A 189 -19.23 34.73 36.94
CA LEU A 189 -20.06 33.54 36.73
C LEU A 189 -21.09 33.34 37.85
N SER A 190 -20.69 33.56 39.11
CA SER A 190 -21.58 33.47 40.28
C SER A 190 -22.77 34.43 40.22
N ARG A 191 -22.64 35.51 39.44
CA ARG A 191 -23.63 36.59 39.29
C ARG A 191 -24.59 36.38 38.12
N ILE A 192 -24.34 35.42 37.23
CA ILE A 192 -25.20 35.14 36.06
C ILE A 192 -26.60 34.65 36.47
N GLY A 193 -26.70 33.93 37.59
CA GLY A 193 -27.96 33.39 38.10
C GLY A 193 -27.81 32.00 38.71
N SER A 194 -28.87 31.20 38.57
CA SER A 194 -28.93 29.83 39.12
C SER A 194 -27.86 28.91 38.53
N LEU A 195 -27.53 27.81 39.23
CA LEU A 195 -26.59 26.80 38.73
C LEU A 195 -26.96 26.29 37.33
N LYS A 196 -28.26 26.13 37.06
CA LYS A 196 -28.78 25.70 35.75
C LYS A 196 -28.53 26.73 34.65
N GLU A 197 -28.59 28.03 34.95
CA GLU A 197 -28.27 29.09 34.00
C GLU A 197 -26.77 29.18 33.72
N GLN A 198 -25.93 29.01 34.75
CA GLN A 198 -24.48 28.96 34.59
C GLN A 198 -24.07 27.77 33.69
N GLU A 199 -24.61 26.59 33.97
CA GLU A 199 -24.41 25.39 33.15
C GLU A 199 -24.83 25.60 31.70
N MET A 200 -26.00 26.21 31.47
CA MET A 200 -26.52 26.47 30.13
C MET A 200 -25.58 27.39 29.33
N ILE A 201 -24.98 28.38 29.97
CA ILE A 201 -24.00 29.26 29.31
C ILE A 201 -22.74 28.48 28.97
N LEU A 202 -22.15 27.77 29.94
CA LEU A 202 -20.94 26.97 29.70
C LEU A 202 -21.15 25.96 28.56
N SER A 203 -22.31 25.29 28.54
CA SER A 203 -22.70 24.36 27.48
C SER A 203 -22.91 25.05 26.12
N ARG A 204 -23.63 26.18 26.10
CA ARG A 204 -23.95 26.92 24.86
C ARG A 204 -22.70 27.45 24.15
N TYR A 205 -21.68 27.82 24.91
CA TYR A 205 -20.39 28.29 24.38
C TYR A 205 -19.34 27.17 24.26
N ASN A 206 -19.73 25.92 24.53
CA ASN A 206 -18.87 24.74 24.40
C ASN A 206 -17.57 24.84 25.23
N LEU A 207 -17.69 25.42 26.43
CA LEU A 207 -16.62 25.58 27.43
C LEU A 207 -16.51 24.30 28.27
N ALA A 208 -16.01 23.23 27.66
CA ALA A 208 -16.08 21.87 28.20
C ALA A 208 -15.30 21.69 29.52
N ASN A 209 -14.09 22.25 29.63
CA ASN A 209 -13.30 22.15 30.86
C ASN A 209 -13.96 22.91 32.00
N LYS A 210 -14.46 24.12 31.72
CA LYS A 210 -15.18 24.91 32.73
C LYS A 210 -16.47 24.22 33.17
N LEU A 211 -17.22 23.65 32.23
CA LEU A 211 -18.42 22.87 32.53
C LEU A 211 -18.10 21.63 33.37
N PHE A 212 -17.02 20.93 33.05
CA PHE A 212 -16.53 19.79 33.82
C PHE A 212 -16.19 20.19 35.26
N ASP A 213 -15.38 21.23 35.44
CA ASP A 213 -14.95 21.73 36.75
C ASP A 213 -16.14 22.27 37.57
N PHE A 214 -17.12 22.89 36.89
CA PHE A 214 -18.38 23.34 37.47
C PHE A 214 -19.22 22.17 38.03
N CYS A 215 -19.50 21.15 37.21
CA CYS A 215 -20.23 19.96 37.66
C CYS A 215 -19.48 19.21 38.76
N HIS A 216 -18.13 19.13 38.67
CA HIS A 216 -17.29 18.52 39.69
C HIS A 216 -17.41 19.25 41.04
N THR A 217 -17.31 20.58 41.05
CA THR A 217 -17.40 21.40 42.27
C THR A 217 -18.77 21.27 42.93
N ASN A 218 -19.82 21.13 42.13
CA ASN A 218 -21.20 20.93 42.60
C ASN A 218 -21.53 19.47 42.96
N LYS A 219 -20.53 18.57 42.98
CA LYS A 219 -20.68 17.13 43.29
C LYS A 219 -21.59 16.37 42.29
N GLU A 220 -21.84 16.94 41.12
CA GLU A 220 -22.55 16.29 40.00
C GLU A 220 -21.57 15.40 39.20
N TYR A 221 -20.90 14.47 39.87
CA TYR A 221 -19.74 13.75 39.32
C TYR A 221 -20.05 12.93 38.07
N MET A 222 -21.20 12.27 38.01
CA MET A 222 -21.58 11.48 36.83
C MET A 222 -21.84 12.36 35.62
N LYS A 223 -22.45 13.53 35.83
CA LYS A 223 -22.69 14.51 34.78
C LYS A 223 -21.39 15.15 34.28
N ALA A 224 -20.46 15.43 35.20
CA ALA A 224 -19.10 15.85 34.84
C ALA A 224 -18.38 14.78 34.01
N TYR A 225 -18.48 13.49 34.41
CA TYR A 225 -17.93 12.37 33.65
C TYR A 225 -18.53 12.25 32.25
N GLU A 226 -19.87 12.19 32.13
CA GLU A 226 -20.57 12.03 30.84
C GLU A 226 -20.33 13.23 29.92
N GLY A 227 -20.39 14.45 30.47
CA GLY A 227 -20.07 15.68 29.74
C GLY A 227 -18.60 15.74 29.31
N GLY A 228 -17.68 15.31 30.17
CA GLY A 228 -16.25 15.25 29.89
C GLY A 228 -15.91 14.24 28.80
N VAL A 229 -16.45 13.02 28.87
CA VAL A 229 -16.29 11.99 27.84
C VAL A 229 -16.90 12.43 26.51
N SER A 230 -18.10 13.03 26.54
CA SER A 230 -18.75 13.57 25.34
C SER A 230 -17.96 14.71 24.69
N SER A 231 -17.18 15.43 25.49
CA SER A 231 -16.34 16.55 25.06
C SER A 231 -14.86 16.18 24.98
N GLY A 232 -14.50 14.89 24.88
CA GLY A 232 -13.11 14.47 24.70
C GLY A 232 -12.14 14.77 25.85
N LEU A 233 -12.61 15.17 27.03
CA LEU A 233 -11.81 15.38 28.25
C LEU A 233 -11.54 14.05 28.96
N LEU A 234 -10.95 13.10 28.24
CA LEU A 234 -10.85 11.70 28.66
C LEU A 234 -10.00 11.52 29.93
N GLU A 235 -8.84 12.19 30.01
CA GLU A 235 -7.96 12.13 31.19
C GLU A 235 -8.68 12.59 32.46
N LYS A 236 -9.27 13.80 32.43
CA LYS A 236 -10.03 14.37 33.55
C LYS A 236 -11.20 13.48 33.97
N SER A 237 -11.92 12.94 32.99
CA SER A 237 -13.11 12.10 33.24
C SER A 237 -12.76 10.78 33.95
N ILE A 238 -11.70 10.10 33.51
CA ILE A 238 -11.25 8.86 34.15
C ILE A 238 -10.65 9.15 35.52
N GLN A 239 -9.87 10.22 35.66
CA GLN A 239 -9.31 10.63 36.94
C GLN A 239 -10.40 10.94 37.98
N LEU A 240 -11.49 11.59 37.55
CA LEU A 240 -12.65 11.86 38.40
C LEU A 240 -13.29 10.58 38.95
N LEU A 241 -13.63 9.63 38.07
CA LEU A 241 -14.22 8.36 38.50
C LEU A 241 -13.32 7.59 39.46
N SER A 242 -12.02 7.61 39.19
CA SER A 242 -10.98 6.96 39.99
C SER A 242 -10.81 7.58 41.37
N ASN A 243 -10.91 8.90 41.49
CA ASN A 243 -10.74 9.62 42.76
C ASN A 243 -11.99 9.53 43.64
N GLN A 244 -13.19 9.55 43.05
CA GLN A 244 -14.46 9.50 43.79
C GLN A 244 -14.96 8.08 44.07
N ALA A 245 -14.16 7.05 43.76
CA ALA A 245 -14.51 5.63 43.89
C ALA A 245 -15.84 5.23 43.19
N LEU A 246 -16.23 5.98 42.14
CA LEU A 246 -17.48 5.77 41.39
C LEU A 246 -17.38 4.61 40.38
N LEU A 247 -16.15 4.15 40.13
CA LEU A 247 -15.84 3.02 39.24
C LEU A 247 -16.60 1.72 39.54
N LYS A 248 -17.08 1.52 40.78
CA LYS A 248 -17.78 0.30 41.21
C LYS A 248 -19.26 0.26 40.77
N ASN A 249 -19.85 1.40 40.45
CA ASN A 249 -21.30 1.54 40.28
C ASN A 249 -21.71 2.00 38.87
N LEU A 250 -20.86 1.77 37.86
CA LEU A 250 -21.16 2.18 36.49
C LEU A 250 -22.23 1.28 35.86
N SER A 251 -23.15 1.87 35.11
CA SER A 251 -24.07 1.13 34.25
C SER A 251 -23.31 0.41 33.13
N SER A 252 -23.95 -0.55 32.45
CA SER A 252 -23.35 -1.23 31.30
C SER A 252 -22.96 -0.26 30.16
N GLU A 253 -23.76 0.78 29.96
CA GLU A 253 -23.51 1.82 28.95
C GLU A 253 -22.32 2.69 29.35
N GLN A 254 -22.28 3.14 30.61
CA GLN A 254 -21.17 3.92 31.15
C GLN A 254 -19.86 3.12 31.18
N GLY A 255 -19.92 1.82 31.44
CA GLY A 255 -18.76 0.92 31.34
C GLY A 255 -18.24 0.80 29.90
N THR A 256 -19.14 0.78 28.91
CA THR A 256 -18.76 0.78 27.49
C THR A 256 -18.09 2.10 27.10
N GLN A 257 -18.64 3.23 27.51
CA GLN A 257 -18.03 4.56 27.32
C GLN A 257 -16.65 4.65 27.98
N LEU A 258 -16.52 4.16 29.22
CA LEU A 258 -15.26 4.14 29.97
C LEU A 258 -14.20 3.35 29.19
N TYR A 259 -14.57 2.18 28.66
CA TYR A 259 -13.67 1.35 27.88
C TYR A 259 -13.20 2.05 26.60
N VAL A 260 -14.09 2.75 25.88
CA VAL A 260 -13.70 3.58 24.72
C VAL A 260 -12.77 4.72 25.13
N ALA A 261 -13.07 5.43 26.23
CA ALA A 261 -12.23 6.50 26.76
C ALA A 261 -10.82 5.99 27.09
N CYS A 262 -10.70 4.80 27.69
CA CYS A 262 -9.41 4.16 27.97
C CYS A 262 -8.60 3.91 26.70
N LYS A 263 -9.24 3.45 25.61
CA LYS A 263 -8.55 3.23 24.31
C LYS A 263 -7.93 4.51 23.79
N PHE A 264 -8.72 5.59 23.71
CA PHE A 264 -8.25 6.86 23.16
C PHE A 264 -7.20 7.52 24.05
N LEU A 265 -7.31 7.38 25.37
CA LEU A 265 -6.29 7.89 26.30
C LEU A 265 -4.96 7.11 26.19
N GLN A 266 -5.00 5.80 25.97
CA GLN A 266 -3.78 5.03 25.70
C GLN A 266 -3.20 5.34 24.31
N ALA A 267 -4.04 5.55 23.29
CA ALA A 267 -3.59 5.97 21.96
C ALA A 267 -2.95 7.37 21.98
N GLU A 268 -3.51 8.31 22.74
CA GLU A 268 -2.93 9.62 23.02
C GLU A 268 -1.53 9.50 23.60
N HIS A 269 -1.38 8.65 24.62
CA HIS A 269 -0.09 8.40 25.25
C HIS A 269 0.96 7.94 24.25
N ILE A 270 0.60 7.01 23.35
CA ILE A 270 1.51 6.49 22.34
C ILE A 270 1.81 7.53 21.25
N ALA A 271 0.82 8.34 20.85
CA ALA A 271 0.99 9.34 19.80
C ALA A 271 1.83 10.56 20.23
N THR A 272 1.71 10.97 21.50
CA THR A 272 2.37 12.18 22.04
C THR A 272 3.76 11.92 22.60
N ASN A 273 4.11 10.67 22.88
CA ASN A 273 5.44 10.30 23.36
C ASN A 273 6.28 9.73 22.21
N SER A 274 7.60 9.94 22.28
CA SER A 274 8.51 9.33 21.32
C SER A 274 8.37 7.81 21.35
N TRP A 275 8.44 7.19 20.18
CA TRP A 275 8.52 5.74 20.09
C TRP A 275 9.66 5.26 21.00
N PRO A 276 9.39 4.35 21.96
CA PRO A 276 10.37 4.01 22.96
C PRO A 276 11.60 3.43 22.30
N LYS A 277 12.76 3.94 22.71
CA LYS A 277 14.04 3.43 22.22
C LYS A 277 14.23 1.98 22.70
N PRO A 278 15.04 1.17 22.00
CA PRO A 278 15.36 -0.18 22.45
C PRO A 278 15.86 -0.18 23.89
N GLY A 279 15.06 -0.70 24.82
CA GLY A 279 15.38 -0.74 26.26
C GLY A 279 14.40 0.05 27.14
N GLU A 280 13.74 1.07 26.60
CA GLU A 280 12.70 1.84 27.30
C GLU A 280 11.39 1.03 27.42
N ASP A 281 10.69 1.21 28.52
CA ASP A 281 9.40 0.56 28.75
C ASP A 281 8.28 1.36 28.09
N TRP A 282 7.45 0.65 27.33
CA TRP A 282 6.18 1.15 26.84
C TRP A 282 5.25 1.40 28.03
N GLN A 283 5.06 2.66 28.39
CA GLN A 283 4.28 3.01 29.56
C GLN A 283 2.78 2.96 29.27
N ILE A 284 2.03 2.58 30.31
CA ILE A 284 0.58 2.76 30.34
C ILE A 284 0.34 4.20 30.75
N HIS A 285 -0.67 4.85 30.19
CA HIS A 285 -1.01 6.21 30.57
C HIS A 285 -1.16 6.34 32.10
N LYS A 286 -0.49 7.33 32.71
CA LYS A 286 -0.38 7.51 34.17
C LYS A 286 -1.73 7.44 34.90
N VAL A 287 -2.78 8.01 34.31
CA VAL A 287 -4.13 8.02 34.90
C VAL A 287 -4.78 6.64 34.91
N LEU A 288 -4.58 5.85 33.84
CA LEU A 288 -5.06 4.47 33.80
C LEU A 288 -4.31 3.62 34.84
N GLN A 289 -2.99 3.80 34.91
CA GLN A 289 -2.15 3.09 35.87
C GLN A 289 -2.51 3.42 37.33
N ALA A 290 -2.88 4.68 37.62
CA ALA A 290 -3.33 5.11 38.95
C ALA A 290 -4.75 4.61 39.30
N ALA A 291 -5.58 4.31 38.30
CA ALA A 291 -6.93 3.77 38.49
C ALA A 291 -6.95 2.25 38.73
N VAL A 292 -5.86 1.55 38.44
CA VAL A 292 -5.73 0.10 38.68
C VAL A 292 -5.95 -0.22 40.17
N GLY A 293 -6.76 -1.23 40.46
CA GLY A 293 -7.05 -1.69 41.82
C GLY A 293 -8.04 -0.82 42.60
N ARG A 294 -8.57 0.25 41.99
CA ARG A 294 -9.58 1.12 42.64
C ARG A 294 -11.03 0.66 42.41
N GLY A 295 -11.23 -0.55 41.88
CA GLY A 295 -12.53 -1.22 41.86
C GLY A 295 -13.23 -1.30 40.50
N SER A 296 -12.59 -0.93 39.39
CA SER A 296 -13.09 -1.26 38.04
C SER A 296 -12.32 -2.43 37.45
N ALA A 297 -12.96 -3.60 37.42
CA ALA A 297 -12.41 -4.79 36.76
C ALA A 297 -12.14 -4.54 35.26
N GLN A 298 -12.88 -3.63 34.63
CA GLN A 298 -12.67 -3.24 33.22
C GLN A 298 -11.35 -2.49 33.02
N ILE A 299 -11.02 -1.51 33.88
CA ILE A 299 -9.74 -0.80 33.80
C ILE A 299 -8.59 -1.76 34.11
N ASP A 300 -8.73 -2.61 35.13
CA ASP A 300 -7.71 -3.59 35.49
C ASP A 300 -7.42 -4.55 34.33
N SER A 301 -8.47 -5.06 33.69
CA SER A 301 -8.37 -5.91 32.50
C SER A 301 -7.76 -5.18 31.31
N PHE A 302 -8.18 -3.93 31.06
CA PHE A 302 -7.65 -3.10 29.96
C PHE A 302 -6.15 -2.82 30.14
N VAL A 303 -5.74 -2.41 31.35
CA VAL A 303 -4.34 -2.12 31.66
C VAL A 303 -3.50 -3.40 31.56
N LYS A 304 -4.00 -4.54 32.04
CA LYS A 304 -3.31 -5.83 31.89
C LYS A 304 -3.12 -6.20 30.41
N MET A 305 -4.17 -6.12 29.61
CA MET A 305 -4.11 -6.38 28.17
C MET A 305 -3.08 -5.47 27.49
N TRP A 306 -3.06 -4.17 27.79
CA TRP A 306 -2.08 -3.26 27.20
C TRP A 306 -0.65 -3.49 27.69
N LYS A 307 -0.45 -3.96 28.93
CA LYS A 307 0.87 -4.42 29.38
C LYS A 307 1.36 -5.61 28.57
N ASP A 308 0.48 -6.57 28.28
CA ASP A 308 0.79 -7.72 27.43
C ASP A 308 1.11 -7.29 25.98
N ILE A 309 0.32 -6.36 25.40
CA ILE A 309 0.58 -5.78 24.07
C ILE A 309 1.93 -5.07 24.05
N ASN A 310 2.19 -4.21 25.03
CA ASN A 310 3.44 -3.46 25.18
C ASN A 310 4.66 -4.39 25.27
N GLN A 311 4.52 -5.50 26.01
CA GLN A 311 5.57 -6.51 26.09
C GLN A 311 5.79 -7.21 24.74
N ALA A 312 4.73 -7.53 24.01
CA ALA A 312 4.81 -8.14 22.67
C ALA A 312 5.47 -7.19 21.66
N LEU A 313 5.09 -5.90 21.65
CA LEU A 313 5.70 -4.87 20.82
C LEU A 313 7.17 -4.66 21.16
N LYS A 314 7.52 -4.64 22.46
CA LYS A 314 8.92 -4.56 22.92
C LYS A 314 9.74 -5.76 22.43
N SER A 315 9.18 -6.97 22.52
CA SER A 315 9.82 -8.19 22.01
C SER A 315 10.04 -8.09 20.50
N PHE A 316 9.06 -7.60 19.75
CA PHE A 316 9.14 -7.41 18.31
C PHE A 316 10.24 -6.43 17.91
N VAL A 317 10.25 -5.24 18.52
CA VAL A 317 11.28 -4.21 18.23
C VAL A 317 12.69 -4.72 18.59
N ARG A 318 12.84 -5.42 19.72
CA ARG A 318 14.15 -5.87 20.21
C ARG A 318 14.70 -7.10 19.50
N SER A 319 13.85 -8.09 19.25
CA SER A 319 14.28 -9.43 18.83
C SER A 319 13.80 -9.83 17.43
N GLY A 320 12.89 -9.05 16.83
CA GLY A 320 12.29 -9.37 15.54
C GLY A 320 11.42 -10.62 15.56
N THR A 321 11.05 -11.11 16.75
CA THR A 321 10.06 -12.19 16.89
C THR A 321 8.70 -11.69 16.46
N GLY A 322 7.94 -12.51 15.76
CA GLY A 322 6.56 -12.19 15.40
C GLY A 322 5.75 -11.74 16.62
N VAL A 323 4.89 -10.74 16.40
CA VAL A 323 3.96 -10.23 17.40
C VAL A 323 2.82 -11.24 17.53
N GLU A 324 3.03 -12.30 18.31
CA GLU A 324 1.94 -13.20 18.71
C GLU A 324 1.16 -12.56 19.85
N ILE A 325 0.40 -11.51 19.53
CA ILE A 325 -0.61 -11.06 20.48
C ILE A 325 -1.73 -12.09 20.42
N ARG A 326 -1.97 -12.78 21.55
CA ARG A 326 -3.15 -13.66 21.73
C ARG A 326 -4.37 -12.95 21.15
N LYS A 327 -5.19 -13.66 20.37
CA LYS A 327 -6.36 -13.10 19.65
C LYS A 327 -7.00 -11.95 20.43
N LEU A 328 -6.70 -10.72 20.02
CA LEU A 328 -7.35 -9.55 20.58
C LEU A 328 -8.81 -9.63 20.14
N GLU A 329 -9.72 -9.76 21.11
CA GLU A 329 -11.15 -9.78 20.83
C GLU A 329 -11.61 -8.43 20.27
N ASP A 330 -10.91 -7.36 20.65
CA ASP A 330 -11.16 -6.00 20.21
C ASP A 330 -10.50 -5.68 18.86
N MET A 331 -11.29 -5.75 17.79
CA MET A 331 -10.82 -5.47 16.42
C MET A 331 -10.25 -4.05 16.24
N GLN A 332 -10.73 -3.07 17.00
CA GLN A 332 -10.24 -1.69 16.91
C GLN A 332 -8.80 -1.60 17.44
N ILE A 333 -8.54 -2.23 18.60
CA ILE A 333 -7.20 -2.30 19.19
C ILE A 333 -6.29 -3.16 18.31
N ALA A 334 -6.79 -4.28 17.78
CA ALA A 334 -6.03 -5.14 16.88
C ALA A 334 -5.54 -4.37 15.64
N GLY A 335 -6.43 -3.67 14.95
CA GLY A 335 -6.06 -2.85 13.79
C GLY A 335 -5.15 -1.68 14.14
N TYR A 336 -5.34 -1.05 15.31
CA TYR A 336 -4.43 0.00 15.78
C TYR A 336 -3.02 -0.56 16.01
N VAL A 337 -2.91 -1.74 16.64
CA VAL A 337 -1.62 -2.42 16.81
C VAL A 337 -1.01 -2.85 15.48
N ASP A 338 -1.82 -3.25 14.49
CA ASP A 338 -1.30 -3.55 13.15
C ASP A 338 -0.62 -2.34 12.50
N ILE A 339 -1.20 -1.14 12.66
CA ILE A 339 -0.58 0.13 12.21
C ILE A 339 0.73 0.38 12.95
N LEU A 340 0.73 0.22 14.28
CA LEU A 340 1.93 0.39 15.13
C LEU A 340 3.07 -0.57 14.74
N VAL A 341 2.74 -1.85 14.52
CA VAL A 341 3.70 -2.88 14.10
C VAL A 341 4.26 -2.55 12.72
N THR A 342 3.39 -2.17 11.78
CA THR A 342 3.78 -1.81 10.40
C THR A 342 4.71 -0.59 10.38
N ARG A 343 4.39 0.43 11.18
CA ARG A 343 5.24 1.62 11.38
C ARG A 343 6.60 1.30 12.01
N SER A 344 6.72 0.18 12.71
CA SER A 344 7.95 -0.25 13.39
C SER A 344 8.78 -1.25 12.61
N VAL A 345 8.37 -1.60 11.39
CA VAL A 345 9.09 -2.61 10.61
C VAL A 345 10.44 -2.07 10.19
N HIS A 346 11.49 -2.81 10.49
CA HIS A 346 12.85 -2.51 10.07
C HIS A 346 13.53 -3.81 9.59
N PRO A 347 14.39 -3.76 8.56
CA PRO A 347 15.12 -4.93 8.12
C PRO A 347 16.17 -5.32 9.18
N CYS A 348 16.11 -6.56 9.67
CA CYS A 348 17.28 -7.14 10.32
C CYS A 348 17.31 -8.65 10.13
N ARG A 349 18.53 -9.20 10.11
CA ARG A 349 18.84 -10.58 9.68
C ARG A 349 18.11 -11.69 10.45
N LYS A 350 17.57 -11.38 11.64
CA LYS A 350 16.84 -12.34 12.50
C LYS A 350 15.32 -12.15 12.48
N PHE A 351 14.82 -11.18 11.73
CA PHE A 351 13.43 -10.75 11.83
C PHE A 351 12.48 -11.71 11.10
N LYS A 352 11.41 -12.11 11.79
CA LYS A 352 10.20 -12.57 11.13
C LYS A 352 9.42 -11.32 10.73
N ILE A 353 9.33 -11.07 9.42
CA ILE A 353 8.57 -9.94 8.89
C ILE A 353 7.10 -10.12 9.29
N PRO A 354 6.43 -9.11 9.88
CA PRO A 354 5.06 -9.22 10.37
C PRO A 354 4.05 -9.06 9.22
N PHE A 355 4.16 -9.90 8.20
CA PHE A 355 3.40 -9.77 6.96
C PHE A 355 1.88 -9.67 7.17
N ASP A 356 1.33 -10.41 8.13
CA ASP A 356 -0.12 -10.37 8.41
C ASP A 356 -0.57 -8.99 8.89
N HIS A 357 0.24 -8.33 9.72
CA HIS A 357 -0.03 -6.96 10.19
C HIS A 357 0.04 -5.97 9.02
N ILE A 358 1.08 -6.05 8.18
CA ILE A 358 1.25 -5.17 7.02
C ILE A 358 0.09 -5.36 6.02
N GLU A 359 -0.26 -6.60 5.71
CA GLU A 359 -1.36 -6.92 4.80
C GLU A 359 -2.72 -6.39 5.31
N ARG A 360 -2.98 -6.48 6.63
CA ARG A 360 -4.19 -5.90 7.24
C ARG A 360 -4.21 -4.37 7.16
N VAL A 361 -3.10 -3.69 7.44
CA VAL A 361 -3.01 -2.22 7.31
C VAL A 361 -3.23 -1.78 5.86
N LEU A 362 -2.65 -2.48 4.88
CA LEU A 362 -2.86 -2.17 3.46
C LEU A 362 -4.32 -2.39 3.04
N GLN A 363 -5.00 -3.38 3.62
CA GLN A 363 -6.42 -3.60 3.39
C GLN A 363 -7.30 -2.50 4.01
N ASP A 364 -6.95 -2.03 5.21
CA ASP A 364 -7.59 -0.87 5.84
C ASP A 364 -7.40 0.39 4.98
N LEU A 365 -6.19 0.64 4.48
CA LEU A 365 -5.89 1.78 3.62
C LEU A 365 -6.63 1.72 2.27
N LYS A 366 -6.77 0.54 1.67
CA LYS A 366 -7.64 0.35 0.49
C LYS A 366 -9.09 0.68 0.78
N THR A 367 -9.59 0.29 1.95
CA THR A 367 -10.97 0.58 2.38
C THR A 367 -11.16 2.08 2.56
N ILE A 368 -10.19 2.77 3.16
CA ILE A 368 -10.21 4.24 3.30
C ILE A 368 -10.14 4.93 1.92
N SER A 369 -9.29 4.43 1.01
CA SER A 369 -9.12 4.98 -0.35
C SER A 369 -10.33 4.76 -1.26
N ALA A 370 -11.21 3.81 -0.96
CA ALA A 370 -12.45 3.61 -1.71
C ALA A 370 -13.45 4.72 -1.37
N SER A 371 -14.07 5.33 -2.38
CA SER A 371 -14.99 6.48 -2.26
C SER A 371 -16.20 6.24 -1.34
N HIS A 372 -16.56 4.98 -1.10
CA HIS A 372 -17.70 4.58 -0.27
C HIS A 372 -17.32 3.63 0.88
N GLY A 373 -16.01 3.39 1.12
CA GLY A 373 -15.59 2.48 2.18
C GLY A 373 -15.70 3.13 3.56
N THR A 374 -16.18 2.44 4.59
CA THR A 374 -16.19 2.99 5.95
C THR A 374 -14.76 3.18 6.47
N ILE A 375 -14.45 4.31 7.10
CA ILE A 375 -13.14 4.52 7.73
C ILE A 375 -13.01 3.56 8.93
N PRO A 376 -12.03 2.63 8.93
CA PRO A 376 -11.86 1.67 10.02
C PRO A 376 -11.72 2.35 11.38
N SER A 377 -12.30 1.77 12.42
CA SER A 377 -12.23 2.31 13.79
C SER A 377 -10.80 2.34 14.33
N SER A 378 -9.93 1.46 13.85
CA SER A 378 -8.48 1.45 14.09
C SER A 378 -7.80 2.72 13.58
N ALA A 379 -8.14 3.16 12.36
CA ALA A 379 -7.64 4.39 11.76
C ALA A 379 -8.17 5.64 12.49
N GLN A 380 -9.44 5.62 12.92
CA GLN A 380 -10.00 6.68 13.76
C GLN A 380 -9.25 6.79 15.10
N LEU A 381 -9.00 5.66 15.75
CA LEU A 381 -8.20 5.60 16.97
C LEU A 381 -6.78 6.10 16.72
N TYR A 382 -6.14 5.69 15.62
CA TYR A 382 -4.79 6.13 15.26
C TYR A 382 -4.69 7.65 15.06
N CYS A 383 -5.71 8.25 14.44
CA CYS A 383 -5.74 9.68 14.16
C CYS A 383 -6.43 10.53 15.25
N GLY A 384 -6.79 9.96 16.40
CA GLY A 384 -7.47 10.70 17.47
C GLY A 384 -8.83 11.27 17.05
N ILE A 385 -9.58 10.55 16.21
CA ILE A 385 -10.93 10.90 15.79
C ILE A 385 -11.91 10.13 16.65
N TYR A 386 -12.58 10.83 17.55
CA TYR A 386 -13.45 10.26 18.55
C TYR A 386 -14.93 10.42 18.16
N LYS A 387 -15.74 9.38 18.37
CA LYS A 387 -17.18 9.40 18.16
C LYS A 387 -17.88 9.26 19.52
N PRO A 388 -18.50 10.32 20.07
CA PRO A 388 -19.28 10.24 21.29
C PRO A 388 -20.47 9.28 21.14
N LEU A 389 -20.77 8.49 22.18
CA LEU A 389 -21.85 7.50 22.18
C LEU A 389 -23.26 8.14 22.34
N ASP A 390 -23.35 9.31 22.99
CA ASP A 390 -24.61 9.80 23.57
C ASP A 390 -25.46 10.70 22.68
N LYS A 391 -25.13 10.84 21.39
CA LYS A 391 -25.93 11.62 20.43
C LYS A 391 -26.41 10.75 19.26
N PRO A 392 -27.41 9.87 19.50
CA PRO A 392 -28.07 9.13 18.44
C PRO A 392 -28.76 10.12 17.50
N GLY A 393 -28.19 10.34 16.31
CA GLY A 393 -28.82 11.12 15.25
C GLY A 393 -27.93 12.15 14.54
N ASN A 394 -26.79 12.57 15.12
CA ASN A 394 -25.95 13.59 14.48
C ASN A 394 -24.64 13.09 13.88
N GLY A 395 -24.19 11.86 14.17
CA GLY A 395 -23.03 11.23 13.49
C GLY A 395 -21.70 12.01 13.55
N LYS A 396 -21.64 13.07 14.36
CA LYS A 396 -20.56 14.05 14.39
C LYS A 396 -19.37 13.46 15.15
N HIS A 397 -18.23 13.37 14.48
CA HIS A 397 -16.96 12.98 15.10
C HIS A 397 -16.29 14.24 15.67
N ILE A 398 -15.40 14.09 16.63
CA ILE A 398 -14.55 15.18 17.14
C ILE A 398 -13.08 14.79 16.96
N THR A 399 -12.24 15.75 16.59
CA THR A 399 -10.79 15.57 16.56
C THR A 399 -10.22 15.91 17.94
N LEU A 400 -9.62 14.94 18.61
CA LEU A 400 -8.98 15.14 19.91
C LEU A 400 -7.77 16.08 19.78
N CYS A 401 -7.34 16.69 20.89
CA CYS A 401 -6.27 17.70 20.92
C CYS A 401 -4.92 17.19 20.38
N TRP A 402 -4.61 15.91 20.57
CA TRP A 402 -3.41 15.25 20.07
C TRP A 402 -3.55 14.74 18.62
N SER A 403 -4.75 14.84 18.03
CA SER A 403 -4.97 14.45 16.64
C SER A 403 -4.02 15.24 15.72
N PRO A 404 -3.41 14.58 14.71
CA PRO A 404 -2.62 15.27 13.69
C PRO A 404 -3.44 16.28 12.87
N PHE A 405 -4.78 16.28 13.00
CA PHE A 405 -5.69 17.18 12.30
C PHE A 405 -6.20 18.33 13.17
N SER A 406 -5.73 18.43 14.42
CA SER A 406 -6.10 19.52 15.32
C SER A 406 -5.55 20.87 14.80
N VAL A 407 -6.44 21.85 14.66
CA VAL A 407 -6.04 23.21 14.26
C VAL A 407 -5.53 23.92 15.50
N ASN A 408 -4.20 23.96 15.65
CA ASN A 408 -3.46 24.67 16.70
C ASN A 408 -3.52 24.00 18.10
N PRO A 409 -2.62 23.04 18.40
CA PRO A 409 -2.64 22.27 19.66
C PRO A 409 -2.42 23.13 20.92
N LYS A 410 -1.94 24.37 20.76
CA LYS A 410 -1.71 25.32 21.86
C LYS A 410 -2.93 26.17 22.23
N GLN A 411 -3.96 26.22 21.39
CA GLN A 411 -5.19 26.94 21.68
C GLN A 411 -6.30 25.90 21.88
N LEU A 412 -6.74 25.75 23.13
CA LEU A 412 -7.88 24.90 23.51
C LEU A 412 -9.18 25.51 22.99
N TYR A 413 -9.34 25.50 21.66
CA TYR A 413 -10.60 25.86 21.05
C TYR A 413 -11.65 24.80 21.38
N PRO A 414 -12.93 25.19 21.43
CA PRO A 414 -14.01 24.24 21.59
C PRO A 414 -13.93 23.16 20.52
N LEU A 415 -13.97 21.88 20.93
CA LEU A 415 -13.89 20.75 20.02
C LEU A 415 -15.00 20.85 18.98
N ARG A 416 -14.59 21.11 17.74
CA ARG A 416 -15.54 21.26 16.64
C ARG A 416 -15.94 19.88 16.13
N PRO A 417 -17.25 19.65 15.93
CA PRO A 417 -17.71 18.53 15.15
C PRO A 417 -17.04 18.53 13.78
N VAL A 418 -16.51 17.39 13.36
CA VAL A 418 -15.93 17.19 12.05
C VAL A 418 -16.69 16.10 11.31
N ASP A 419 -16.93 16.37 10.03
CA ASP A 419 -17.38 15.35 9.10
C ASP A 419 -16.21 14.41 8.77
N ILE A 420 -16.35 13.14 9.14
CA ILE A 420 -15.29 12.15 8.96
C ILE A 420 -14.95 11.95 7.48
N GLU A 421 -15.92 12.14 6.58
CA GLU A 421 -15.69 12.03 5.13
C GLU A 421 -14.76 13.13 4.63
N SER A 422 -14.91 14.36 5.14
CA SER A 422 -13.99 15.46 4.84
C SER A 422 -12.54 15.19 5.30
N LEU A 423 -12.34 14.31 6.28
CA LEU A 423 -11.03 13.91 6.80
C LEU A 423 -10.44 12.67 6.11
N ARG A 424 -11.23 11.93 5.32
CA ARG A 424 -10.81 10.65 4.71
C ARG A 424 -9.44 10.71 4.05
N HIS A 425 -9.20 11.72 3.23
CA HIS A 425 -7.94 11.88 2.49
C HIS A 425 -6.77 12.24 3.42
N LYS A 426 -7.05 13.00 4.50
CA LYS A 426 -6.05 13.35 5.51
C LYS A 426 -5.67 12.14 6.38
N ILE A 427 -6.66 11.34 6.79
CA ILE A 427 -6.47 10.07 7.54
C ILE A 427 -5.62 9.12 6.70
N PHE A 428 -6.04 8.89 5.44
CA PHE A 428 -5.31 8.06 4.50
C PHE A 428 -3.86 8.54 4.33
N GLY A 429 -3.69 9.83 4.03
CA GLY A 429 -2.38 10.42 3.78
C GLY A 429 -1.45 10.36 4.99
N HIS A 430 -1.96 10.51 6.21
CA HIS A 430 -1.20 10.43 7.45
C HIS A 430 -0.74 9.00 7.78
N ILE A 431 -1.65 8.03 7.74
CA ILE A 431 -1.30 6.62 8.00
C ILE A 431 -0.32 6.11 6.93
N LEU A 432 -0.57 6.44 5.66
CA LEU A 432 0.30 6.02 4.56
C LEU A 432 1.72 6.58 4.71
N GLU A 433 1.86 7.86 5.10
CA GLU A 433 3.17 8.48 5.36
C GLU A 433 3.94 7.78 6.48
N ASP A 434 3.25 7.46 7.57
CA ASP A 434 3.87 6.81 8.72
C ASP A 434 4.37 5.39 8.42
N ILE A 435 3.77 4.68 7.46
CA ILE A 435 4.18 3.31 7.09
C ILE A 435 5.10 3.23 5.88
N VAL A 436 5.07 4.23 4.99
CA VAL A 436 5.85 4.24 3.75
C VAL A 436 7.35 4.20 4.02
N THR A 437 7.86 5.03 4.92
CA THR A 437 9.29 5.05 5.25
C THR A 437 9.78 3.72 5.85
N PRO A 438 9.10 3.14 6.86
CA PRO A 438 9.43 1.79 7.36
C PRO A 438 9.42 0.70 6.29
N LEU A 439 8.41 0.70 5.41
CA LEU A 439 8.34 -0.27 4.32
C LEU A 439 9.48 -0.08 3.30
N ALA A 440 9.95 1.15 3.07
CA ALA A 440 11.04 1.44 2.13
C ALA A 440 12.37 0.94 2.67
N LEU A 441 12.60 1.17 3.97
CA LEU A 441 13.74 0.58 4.67
C LEU A 441 13.67 -0.95 4.66
N LEU A 442 12.48 -1.54 4.84
CA LEU A 442 12.29 -2.98 4.73
C LEU A 442 12.68 -3.49 3.34
N ASP A 443 12.20 -2.86 2.27
CA ASP A 443 12.56 -3.21 0.88
C ASP A 443 14.08 -3.21 0.68
N GLU A 444 14.75 -2.12 1.05
CA GLU A 444 16.19 -1.97 0.89
C GLU A 444 16.97 -3.05 1.64
N GLY A 445 16.68 -3.24 2.94
CA GLY A 445 17.40 -4.22 3.73
C GLY A 445 17.09 -5.66 3.34
N LEU A 446 15.87 -5.96 2.86
CA LEU A 446 15.57 -7.29 2.32
C LEU A 446 16.31 -7.56 1.01
N ARG A 447 16.48 -6.57 0.12
CA ARG A 447 17.32 -6.71 -1.08
C ARG A 447 18.77 -7.01 -0.71
N GLU A 448 19.30 -6.31 0.29
CA GLU A 448 20.66 -6.54 0.77
C GLU A 448 20.82 -7.96 1.33
N ILE A 449 19.86 -8.42 2.13
CA ILE A 449 19.85 -9.78 2.69
C ILE A 449 19.74 -10.83 1.56
N TRP A 450 18.83 -10.60 0.60
CA TRP A 450 18.59 -11.48 -0.53
C TRP A 450 19.83 -11.59 -1.45
N ALA A 451 20.54 -10.49 -1.65
CA ALA A 451 21.78 -10.46 -2.43
C ALA A 451 22.96 -11.15 -1.73
N LYS A 452 23.04 -11.07 -0.40
CA LYS A 452 24.18 -11.59 0.38
C LYS A 452 24.04 -13.06 0.82
N THR A 453 22.82 -13.56 0.97
CA THR A 453 22.59 -14.88 1.58
C THR A 453 22.45 -15.94 0.49
N PRO A 454 23.44 -16.83 0.27
CA PRO A 454 23.25 -17.97 -0.63
C PRO A 454 22.12 -18.82 -0.08
N ALA A 455 21.16 -19.15 -0.95
CA ALA A 455 19.81 -19.69 -0.72
C ALA A 455 19.69 -20.98 0.11
N THR A 456 20.38 -21.15 1.24
CA THR A 456 20.77 -22.48 1.76
C THR A 456 20.08 -22.92 3.05
N LEU A 457 19.29 -22.08 3.73
CA LEU A 457 18.69 -22.46 5.03
C LEU A 457 17.17 -22.59 5.04
N GLU A 458 16.42 -21.88 4.19
CA GLU A 458 14.96 -22.04 4.14
C GLU A 458 14.49 -23.00 3.04
N PRO A 459 13.49 -23.86 3.33
CA PRO A 459 12.78 -24.63 2.33
C PRO A 459 12.28 -23.73 1.20
N HIS A 460 12.36 -24.23 -0.03
CA HIS A 460 12.03 -23.45 -1.22
C HIS A 460 10.60 -22.85 -1.19
N PHE A 461 9.60 -23.60 -0.71
CA PHE A 461 8.23 -23.08 -0.64
C PHE A 461 8.09 -21.86 0.26
N LYS A 462 8.80 -21.81 1.40
CA LYS A 462 8.77 -20.65 2.29
C LYS A 462 9.31 -19.41 1.58
N LYS A 463 10.35 -19.58 0.76
CA LYS A 463 10.89 -18.49 -0.07
C LYS A 463 9.90 -18.02 -1.13
N VAL A 464 9.24 -18.94 -1.81
CA VAL A 464 8.24 -18.61 -2.84
C VAL A 464 7.05 -17.87 -2.21
N GLU A 465 6.54 -18.36 -1.08
CA GLU A 465 5.47 -17.71 -0.32
C GLU A 465 5.90 -16.32 0.17
N LEU A 466 7.09 -16.22 0.78
CA LEU A 466 7.70 -14.96 1.21
C LEU A 466 7.73 -13.93 0.08
N LEU A 467 8.26 -14.32 -1.08
CA LEU A 467 8.36 -13.45 -2.25
C LEU A 467 6.98 -13.06 -2.79
N ALA A 468 6.02 -13.99 -2.82
CA ALA A 468 4.65 -13.67 -3.24
C ALA A 468 4.00 -12.62 -2.34
N ARG A 469 4.22 -12.70 -1.03
CA ARG A 469 3.75 -11.70 -0.05
C ARG A 469 4.45 -10.36 -0.21
N LEU A 470 5.78 -10.35 -0.38
CA LEU A 470 6.54 -9.11 -0.65
C LEU A 470 6.07 -8.43 -1.92
N CYS A 471 5.94 -9.18 -3.03
CA CYS A 471 5.39 -8.67 -4.27
C CYS A 471 4.01 -8.02 -4.05
N ARG A 472 3.13 -8.70 -3.32
CA ARG A 472 1.79 -8.18 -3.01
C ARG A 472 1.86 -6.88 -2.23
N ILE A 473 2.62 -6.84 -1.14
CA ILE A 473 2.75 -5.66 -0.28
C ILE A 473 3.27 -4.46 -1.06
N PHE A 474 4.37 -4.61 -1.79
CA PHE A 474 4.96 -3.48 -2.52
C PHE A 474 4.12 -3.06 -3.73
N LEU A 475 3.46 -4.01 -4.39
CA LEU A 475 2.51 -3.69 -5.45
C LEU A 475 1.32 -2.88 -4.92
N GLU A 476 0.72 -3.31 -3.82
CA GLU A 476 -0.42 -2.64 -3.20
C GLU A 476 -0.03 -1.25 -2.67
N THR A 477 1.13 -1.14 -2.02
CA THR A 477 1.66 0.14 -1.53
C THR A 477 1.91 1.10 -2.70
N SER A 478 2.52 0.62 -3.79
CA SER A 478 2.73 1.42 -5.00
C SER A 478 1.41 1.88 -5.63
N ALA A 479 0.40 1.02 -5.70
CA ALA A 479 -0.92 1.38 -6.21
C ALA A 479 -1.61 2.44 -5.34
N LEU A 480 -1.48 2.35 -4.01
CA LEU A 480 -2.03 3.33 -3.06
C LEU A 480 -1.36 4.71 -3.19
N MET A 481 -0.03 4.72 -3.36
CA MET A 481 0.75 5.94 -3.60
C MET A 481 0.40 6.60 -4.95
N ASN A 482 0.30 5.82 -6.03
CA ASN A 482 0.01 6.34 -7.37
C ASN A 482 -1.39 6.96 -7.48
N ARG A 483 -2.36 6.50 -6.68
CA ARG A 483 -3.70 7.09 -6.63
C ARG A 483 -3.76 8.41 -5.87
N ASN A 484 -2.77 8.70 -5.05
CA ASN A 484 -2.73 9.87 -4.17
C ASN A 484 -1.38 10.59 -4.31
N PRO A 485 -1.06 11.12 -5.50
CA PRO A 485 0.20 11.82 -5.72
C PRO A 485 0.28 13.03 -4.78
N ARG A 486 1.25 13.02 -3.87
CA ARG A 486 1.53 14.19 -3.01
C ARG A 486 2.18 15.29 -3.87
N PRO A 487 1.82 16.56 -3.67
CA PRO A 487 2.45 17.68 -4.37
C PRO A 487 3.96 17.84 -4.07
N ASP A 488 4.42 17.45 -2.87
CA ASP A 488 5.77 17.81 -2.35
C ASP A 488 6.70 16.63 -2.02
N ALA A 489 6.36 15.39 -2.37
CA ALA A 489 7.18 14.24 -1.97
C ALA A 489 8.39 14.08 -2.90
N SER A 490 9.53 14.66 -2.49
CA SER A 490 10.88 14.45 -3.04
C SER A 490 11.44 13.03 -2.82
N LEU A 491 10.67 12.12 -2.21
CA LEU A 491 11.06 10.73 -2.02
C LEU A 491 10.91 9.99 -3.36
N PRO A 492 12.03 9.64 -4.04
CA PRO A 492 11.98 8.83 -5.25
C PRO A 492 11.74 7.39 -4.82
N LEU A 493 10.50 7.10 -4.43
CA LEU A 493 10.08 5.75 -4.03
C LEU A 493 9.76 4.97 -5.30
N TYR A 494 10.81 4.66 -6.08
CA TYR A 494 10.75 3.55 -7.02
C TYR A 494 10.76 2.28 -6.16
N TRP A 495 9.60 1.96 -5.58
CA TRP A 495 9.32 0.65 -5.02
C TRP A 495 9.55 -0.32 -6.15
N ASP A 496 10.70 -0.98 -6.13
CA ASP A 496 11.09 -1.85 -7.22
C ASP A 496 10.45 -3.22 -6.97
N TRP A 497 9.10 -3.21 -6.96
CA TRP A 497 8.28 -4.40 -6.99
C TRP A 497 8.66 -5.27 -8.20
N GLU A 498 9.22 -4.68 -9.25
CA GLU A 498 9.80 -5.38 -10.39
C GLU A 498 10.88 -6.35 -9.89
N TYR A 499 11.85 -5.91 -9.07
CA TYR A 499 12.87 -6.78 -8.46
C TYR A 499 12.26 -7.99 -7.75
N TRP A 500 11.28 -7.78 -6.88
CA TRP A 500 10.65 -8.90 -6.17
C TRP A 500 9.87 -9.82 -7.12
N SER A 501 9.23 -9.25 -8.14
CA SER A 501 8.53 -10.03 -9.16
C SER A 501 9.49 -10.92 -9.97
N LEU A 502 10.68 -10.41 -10.28
CA LEU A 502 11.75 -11.14 -10.94
C LEU A 502 12.26 -12.26 -10.03
N ALA A 503 12.54 -11.95 -8.77
CA ALA A 503 12.97 -12.93 -7.78
C ALA A 503 11.94 -14.05 -7.60
N LEU A 504 10.65 -13.70 -7.53
CA LEU A 504 9.55 -14.67 -7.44
C LEU A 504 9.52 -15.58 -8.68
N LEU A 505 9.57 -15.01 -9.88
CA LEU A 505 9.54 -15.78 -11.13
C LEU A 505 10.76 -16.69 -11.29
N ASP A 506 11.91 -16.28 -10.76
CA ASP A 506 13.13 -17.08 -10.76
C ASP A 506 13.06 -18.23 -9.74
N GLN A 507 12.38 -18.03 -8.60
CA GLN A 507 12.09 -19.13 -7.66
C GLN A 507 11.01 -20.08 -8.21
N LEU A 508 10.01 -19.59 -8.94
CA LEU A 508 9.00 -20.44 -9.58
C LEU A 508 9.57 -21.33 -10.70
N GLN A 509 10.82 -21.13 -11.12
CA GLN A 509 11.50 -22.05 -12.02
C GLN A 509 11.75 -23.39 -11.32
N PHE A 510 11.19 -24.48 -11.88
CA PHE A 510 11.48 -25.82 -11.39
C PHE A 510 12.96 -26.18 -11.64
N ARG A 511 13.75 -26.26 -10.56
CA ARG A 511 15.18 -26.57 -10.62
C ARG A 511 15.46 -28.06 -10.58
N SER A 512 14.95 -28.74 -9.56
CA SER A 512 15.11 -30.17 -9.36
C SER A 512 14.11 -30.67 -8.32
N PRO A 513 13.61 -31.91 -8.43
CA PRO A 513 12.83 -32.53 -7.36
C PRO A 513 13.63 -32.68 -6.05
N TYR A 514 14.97 -32.66 -6.12
CA TYR A 514 15.81 -32.67 -4.93
C TYR A 514 15.71 -31.37 -4.12
N GLU A 515 15.46 -30.23 -4.79
CA GLU A 515 15.42 -28.91 -4.16
C GLU A 515 13.98 -28.43 -3.93
N HIS A 516 13.05 -28.79 -4.83
CA HIS A 516 11.70 -28.24 -4.87
C HIS A 516 10.66 -29.37 -4.78
N SER A 517 9.64 -29.19 -3.95
CA SER A 517 8.42 -29.99 -4.01
C SER A 517 7.54 -29.53 -5.16
N ILE A 518 7.20 -30.45 -6.07
CA ILE A 518 6.29 -30.11 -7.18
C ILE A 518 4.88 -29.77 -6.67
N GLN A 519 4.44 -30.39 -5.59
CA GLN A 519 3.12 -30.12 -4.99
C GLN A 519 3.06 -28.68 -4.47
N GLU A 520 4.11 -28.21 -3.80
CA GLU A 520 4.17 -26.84 -3.28
C GLU A 520 4.14 -25.81 -4.41
N LEU A 521 4.92 -26.02 -5.48
CA LEU A 521 4.88 -25.14 -6.66
C LEU A 521 3.49 -25.08 -7.30
N LEU A 522 2.79 -26.22 -7.39
CA LEU A 522 1.42 -26.27 -7.93
C LEU A 522 0.41 -25.59 -7.00
N ASN A 523 0.57 -25.71 -5.69
CA ASN A 523 -0.25 -24.98 -4.72
C ASN A 523 -0.04 -23.48 -4.88
N THR A 524 1.21 -23.00 -4.97
CA THR A 524 1.49 -21.57 -5.24
C THR A 524 0.90 -21.12 -6.57
N LYS A 525 1.02 -21.92 -7.63
CA LYS A 525 0.37 -21.63 -8.92
C LYS A 525 -1.14 -21.46 -8.76
N SER A 526 -1.79 -22.35 -8.01
CA SER A 526 -3.22 -22.28 -7.74
C SER A 526 -3.59 -20.98 -7.00
N GLU A 527 -2.82 -20.61 -5.96
CA GLU A 527 -3.04 -19.36 -5.21
C GLU A 527 -2.80 -18.08 -6.03
N LEU A 528 -1.91 -18.14 -7.02
CA LEU A 528 -1.67 -17.06 -7.97
C LEU A 528 -2.79 -16.94 -9.01
N MET A 529 -3.29 -18.06 -9.55
CA MET A 529 -4.19 -18.06 -10.70
C MET A 529 -5.68 -18.03 -10.37
N THR A 530 -6.09 -18.60 -9.23
CA THR A 530 -7.52 -18.73 -8.91
C THR A 530 -8.18 -17.36 -8.66
N GLY A 531 -9.46 -17.23 -9.03
CA GLY A 531 -10.21 -15.98 -8.90
C GLY A 531 -10.28 -15.45 -7.47
N GLU A 532 -10.30 -16.37 -6.50
CA GLU A 532 -10.31 -16.16 -5.05
C GLU A 532 -8.90 -16.22 -4.43
N GLY A 533 -7.87 -16.45 -5.25
CA GLY A 533 -6.50 -16.65 -4.80
C GLY A 533 -5.91 -15.41 -4.13
N LYS A 534 -5.22 -15.62 -3.00
CA LYS A 534 -4.59 -14.57 -2.18
C LYS A 534 -3.63 -13.68 -3.00
N TYR A 535 -3.06 -14.20 -4.09
CA TYR A 535 -2.02 -13.52 -4.88
C TYR A 535 -2.45 -13.18 -6.32
N ARG A 536 -3.75 -13.16 -6.62
CA ARG A 536 -4.24 -12.87 -7.97
C ARG A 536 -3.77 -11.53 -8.53
N ALA A 537 -3.73 -10.48 -7.70
CA ALA A 537 -3.22 -9.17 -8.11
C ALA A 537 -1.74 -9.24 -8.52
N VAL A 538 -0.93 -10.04 -7.82
CA VAL A 538 0.47 -10.29 -8.17
C VAL A 538 0.54 -11.00 -9.51
N TYR A 539 -0.25 -12.05 -9.73
CA TYR A 539 -0.28 -12.77 -10.99
C TYR A 539 -0.54 -11.86 -12.21
N LEU A 540 -1.55 -10.99 -12.14
CA LEU A 540 -1.85 -10.04 -13.22
C LEU A 540 -0.65 -9.14 -13.59
N VAL A 541 0.15 -8.78 -12.59
CA VAL A 541 1.36 -7.97 -12.76
C VAL A 541 2.54 -8.79 -13.28
N LEU A 542 2.67 -10.06 -12.85
CA LEU A 542 3.67 -10.98 -13.38
C LEU A 542 3.50 -11.22 -14.89
N ILE A 543 2.26 -11.31 -15.35
CA ILE A 543 1.94 -11.55 -16.77
C ILE A 543 1.89 -10.27 -17.62
N ASN A 544 2.03 -9.10 -17.00
CA ASN A 544 2.06 -7.83 -17.71
C ASN A 544 3.30 -7.75 -18.63
N ASP A 545 3.12 -7.15 -19.79
CA ASP A 545 4.15 -7.01 -20.83
C ASP A 545 5.39 -6.27 -20.31
N GLY A 546 5.23 -5.33 -19.36
CA GLY A 546 6.33 -4.61 -18.72
C GLY A 546 7.34 -5.53 -18.03
N THR A 547 6.85 -6.38 -17.12
CA THR A 547 7.65 -7.36 -16.37
C THR A 547 8.38 -8.32 -17.32
N THR A 548 7.65 -8.82 -18.33
CA THR A 548 8.23 -9.73 -19.33
C THR A 548 9.31 -9.05 -20.17
N LYS A 549 9.07 -7.81 -20.62
CA LYS A 549 10.02 -7.03 -21.40
C LYS A 549 11.30 -6.78 -20.61
N HIS A 550 11.18 -6.43 -19.33
CA HIS A 550 12.32 -6.25 -18.44
C HIS A 550 13.15 -7.53 -18.32
N ARG A 551 12.51 -8.69 -18.06
CA ARG A 551 13.19 -10.01 -18.02
C ARG A 551 13.93 -10.35 -19.30
N THR A 552 13.29 -10.12 -20.44
CA THR A 552 13.87 -10.41 -21.75
C THR A 552 15.09 -9.51 -22.01
N LYS A 553 15.00 -8.24 -21.65
CA LYS A 553 16.11 -7.27 -21.75
C LYS A 553 17.29 -7.66 -20.88
N SER A 554 17.03 -8.09 -19.65
CA SER A 554 18.07 -8.55 -18.72
C SER A 554 18.74 -9.82 -19.22
N ALA A 555 17.98 -10.79 -19.74
CA ALA A 555 18.53 -12.00 -20.35
C ALA A 555 19.42 -11.71 -21.56
N ALA A 556 19.02 -10.74 -22.39
CA ALA A 556 19.76 -10.34 -23.59
C ALA A 556 21.15 -9.75 -23.31
N ARG A 557 21.39 -9.25 -22.09
CA ARG A 557 22.69 -8.72 -21.65
C ARG A 557 23.67 -9.82 -21.21
N LEU A 558 23.21 -11.06 -21.10
CA LEU A 558 24.03 -12.20 -20.70
C LEU A 558 24.79 -12.80 -21.89
N GLY A 559 25.89 -13.50 -21.61
CA GLY A 559 26.58 -14.32 -22.62
C GLY A 559 25.67 -15.40 -23.22
N MET A 560 25.99 -15.90 -24.42
CA MET A 560 25.10 -16.78 -25.21
C MET A 560 24.48 -17.93 -24.40
N GLY A 561 25.27 -18.71 -23.66
CA GLY A 561 24.76 -19.85 -22.88
C GLY A 561 23.83 -19.45 -21.74
N ALA A 562 24.13 -18.35 -21.04
CA ALA A 562 23.29 -17.82 -19.97
C ALA A 562 22.02 -17.15 -20.51
N CYS A 563 22.10 -16.48 -21.67
CA CYS A 563 20.95 -15.91 -22.37
C CYS A 563 19.97 -17.01 -22.82
N VAL A 564 20.48 -18.09 -23.44
CA VAL A 564 19.69 -19.28 -23.79
C VAL A 564 19.00 -19.84 -22.54
N SER A 565 19.77 -20.11 -21.48
CA SER A 565 19.25 -20.69 -20.24
C SER A 565 18.16 -19.80 -19.61
N SER A 566 18.36 -18.48 -19.58
CA SER A 566 17.41 -17.53 -19.02
C SER A 566 16.12 -17.45 -19.85
N LEU A 567 16.20 -17.32 -21.18
CA LEU A 567 14.98 -17.28 -22.01
C LEU A 567 14.21 -18.60 -21.97
N LEU A 568 14.90 -19.74 -21.89
CA LEU A 568 14.26 -21.04 -21.70
C LEU A 568 13.55 -21.15 -20.35
N ALA A 569 14.18 -20.66 -19.28
CA ALA A 569 13.58 -20.62 -17.95
C ALA A 569 12.32 -19.75 -17.96
N GLN A 570 12.39 -18.55 -18.54
CA GLN A 570 11.25 -17.66 -18.68
C GLN A 570 10.11 -18.30 -19.47
N TYR A 571 10.41 -18.95 -20.59
CA TYR A 571 9.42 -19.66 -21.39
C TYR A 571 8.73 -20.78 -20.59
N GLN A 572 9.50 -21.59 -19.88
CA GLN A 572 8.96 -22.66 -19.03
C GLN A 572 8.10 -22.13 -17.89
N THR A 573 8.54 -21.06 -17.21
CA THR A 573 7.71 -20.40 -16.19
C THR A 573 6.43 -19.82 -16.81
N SER A 574 6.49 -19.29 -18.04
CA SER A 574 5.31 -18.78 -18.74
C SER A 574 4.31 -19.86 -19.12
N LEU A 575 4.81 -21.04 -19.49
CA LEU A 575 3.97 -22.21 -19.73
C LEU A 575 3.37 -22.74 -18.42
N PHE A 576 4.18 -22.75 -17.35
CA PHE A 576 3.74 -23.20 -16.03
C PHE A 576 2.62 -22.31 -15.49
N LEU A 577 2.76 -20.99 -15.60
CA LEU A 577 1.78 -20.00 -15.15
C LEU A 577 0.71 -19.64 -16.19
N ASP A 578 0.66 -20.32 -17.34
CA ASP A 578 -0.35 -20.13 -18.39
C ASP A 578 -0.42 -18.73 -19.03
N TYR A 579 0.74 -18.08 -19.21
CA TYR A 579 0.87 -16.78 -19.90
C TYR A 579 1.83 -16.80 -21.10
N ALA A 580 2.12 -17.98 -21.65
CA ALA A 580 3.03 -18.14 -22.78
C ALA A 580 2.65 -17.31 -24.02
N GLY A 581 1.37 -16.97 -24.21
CA GLY A 581 0.90 -16.06 -25.27
C GLY A 581 1.53 -14.67 -25.17
N SER A 582 1.29 -13.98 -24.05
CA SER A 582 1.85 -12.65 -23.78
C SER A 582 3.36 -12.67 -23.80
N TRP A 583 3.98 -13.70 -23.21
CA TRP A 583 5.43 -13.81 -23.19
C TRP A 583 6.05 -13.87 -24.60
N ARG A 584 5.44 -14.62 -25.51
CA ARG A 584 5.88 -14.71 -26.91
C ARG A 584 5.74 -13.39 -27.66
N SER A 585 4.64 -12.66 -27.43
CA SER A 585 4.43 -11.34 -28.03
C SER A 585 5.58 -10.39 -27.64
N ALA A 586 5.87 -10.30 -26.35
CA ALA A 586 6.96 -9.47 -25.84
C ALA A 586 8.34 -9.92 -26.35
N GLN A 587 8.60 -11.23 -26.41
CA GLN A 587 9.86 -11.77 -26.93
C GLN A 587 10.06 -11.46 -28.43
N ALA A 588 9.00 -11.57 -29.24
CA ALA A 588 9.03 -11.23 -30.66
C ALA A 588 9.30 -9.73 -30.88
N GLN A 589 8.65 -8.86 -30.10
CA GLN A 589 8.91 -7.41 -30.14
C GLN A 589 10.37 -7.11 -29.80
N MET A 590 10.90 -7.73 -28.74
CA MET A 590 12.28 -7.52 -28.29
C MET A 590 13.32 -8.04 -29.28
N ARG A 591 13.03 -9.13 -29.99
CA ARG A 591 13.89 -9.65 -31.07
C ARG A 591 14.13 -8.63 -32.18
N ASN A 592 13.15 -7.79 -32.47
CA ASN A 592 13.32 -6.74 -33.47
C ASN A 592 14.14 -5.56 -32.94
N GLN A 593 14.19 -5.37 -31.61
CA GLN A 593 14.88 -4.26 -30.95
C GLN A 593 16.34 -4.58 -30.60
N ILE A 594 16.66 -5.84 -30.29
CA ILE A 594 17.98 -6.26 -29.82
C ILE A 594 18.73 -6.98 -30.95
N ARG A 595 19.69 -6.28 -31.57
CA ARG A 595 20.62 -6.86 -32.53
C ARG A 595 21.87 -7.38 -31.80
N GLY A 596 21.91 -8.69 -31.52
CA GLY A 596 23.07 -9.34 -30.92
C GLY A 596 23.08 -10.85 -31.18
N SER A 597 24.25 -11.41 -31.51
CA SER A 597 24.41 -12.82 -31.91
C SER A 597 23.97 -13.80 -30.81
N GLY A 598 24.27 -13.50 -29.54
CA GLY A 598 23.86 -14.33 -28.40
C GLY A 598 22.33 -14.37 -28.20
N PHE A 599 21.66 -13.21 -28.29
CA PHE A 599 20.20 -13.13 -28.20
C PHE A 599 19.52 -13.78 -29.41
N GLN A 600 20.11 -13.66 -30.60
CA GLN A 600 19.59 -14.30 -31.82
C GLN A 600 19.61 -15.83 -31.70
N SER A 601 20.72 -16.42 -31.23
CA SER A 601 20.80 -17.87 -31.00
C SER A 601 19.85 -18.34 -29.89
N ALA A 602 19.72 -17.58 -28.81
CA ALA A 602 18.77 -17.88 -27.73
C ALA A 602 17.31 -17.78 -28.20
N SER A 603 16.98 -16.75 -28.98
CA SER A 603 15.67 -16.56 -29.58
C SER A 603 15.35 -17.64 -30.61
N GLU A 604 16.32 -18.09 -31.41
CA GLU A 604 16.18 -19.23 -32.32
C GLU A 604 15.81 -20.49 -31.54
N MET A 605 16.50 -20.78 -30.44
CA MET A 605 16.23 -21.95 -29.59
C MET A 605 14.81 -21.92 -29.00
N VAL A 606 14.38 -20.79 -28.43
CA VAL A 606 13.01 -20.61 -27.94
C VAL A 606 11.99 -20.78 -29.07
N THR A 607 12.28 -20.24 -30.26
CA THR A 607 11.40 -20.37 -31.43
C THR A 607 11.26 -21.82 -31.85
N LEU A 608 12.35 -22.58 -31.88
CA LEU A 608 12.35 -24.01 -32.21
C LEU A 608 11.59 -24.82 -31.15
N MET A 609 11.76 -24.52 -29.86
CA MET A 609 10.97 -25.12 -28.79
C MET A 609 9.48 -24.83 -28.94
N ASN A 610 9.12 -23.58 -29.20
CA ASN A 610 7.72 -23.22 -29.37
C ASN A 610 7.12 -23.88 -30.62
N ARG A 611 7.88 -24.02 -31.71
CA ARG A 611 7.44 -24.79 -32.89
C ARG A 611 7.26 -26.27 -32.57
N PHE A 612 8.19 -26.85 -31.82
CA PHE A 612 8.06 -28.21 -31.30
C PHE A 612 6.76 -28.35 -30.50
N LEU A 613 6.49 -27.45 -29.54
CA LEU A 613 5.26 -27.51 -28.74
C LEU A 613 3.99 -27.24 -29.57
N PHE A 614 4.02 -26.29 -30.49
CA PHE A 614 2.88 -25.97 -31.35
C PHE A 614 2.53 -27.12 -32.32
N GLU A 615 3.51 -27.76 -32.93
CA GLU A 615 3.25 -28.90 -33.82
C GLU A 615 2.72 -30.11 -33.06
N THR A 616 3.08 -30.24 -31.79
CA THR A 616 2.46 -31.23 -30.91
C THR A 616 1.02 -30.88 -30.57
N GLU A 617 0.64 -29.60 -30.57
CA GLU A 617 -0.76 -29.14 -30.47
C GLU A 617 -1.56 -29.43 -31.75
N ALA A 618 -0.96 -29.23 -32.92
CA ALA A 618 -1.62 -29.40 -34.21
C ALA A 618 -1.88 -30.87 -34.61
N GLY A 619 -1.24 -31.84 -33.96
CA GLY A 619 -1.38 -33.26 -34.31
C GLY A 619 -0.62 -33.68 -35.58
N ASP A 620 0.29 -32.82 -36.07
CA ASP A 620 1.09 -33.01 -37.27
C ASP A 620 2.25 -34.00 -37.04
N PHE A 621 1.89 -35.28 -36.90
CA PHE A 621 2.81 -36.40 -36.71
C PHE A 621 2.99 -37.21 -38.01
N PRO A 622 4.18 -37.77 -38.32
CA PRO A 622 5.44 -37.71 -37.58
C PRO A 622 6.48 -36.69 -38.11
N GLY A 623 6.29 -36.16 -39.33
CA GLY A 623 7.35 -35.48 -40.10
C GLY A 623 7.88 -34.20 -39.44
N ARG A 624 7.06 -33.15 -39.38
CA ARG A 624 7.49 -31.84 -38.86
C ARG A 624 7.97 -31.91 -37.41
N PHE A 625 7.30 -32.72 -36.59
CA PHE A 625 7.68 -32.99 -35.20
C PHE A 625 9.12 -33.53 -35.09
N CYS A 626 9.45 -34.56 -35.85
CA CYS A 626 10.77 -35.17 -35.87
C CYS A 626 11.85 -34.21 -36.43
N ASP A 627 11.51 -33.42 -37.45
CA ASP A 627 12.38 -32.40 -38.01
C ASP A 627 12.70 -31.29 -37.00
N ASN A 628 11.70 -30.87 -36.21
CA ASN A 628 11.89 -29.86 -35.18
C ASN A 628 12.71 -30.37 -34.00
N ILE A 629 12.56 -31.64 -33.60
CA ILE A 629 13.49 -32.26 -32.64
C ILE A 629 14.91 -32.22 -33.20
N HIS A 630 15.09 -32.59 -34.47
CA HIS A 630 16.42 -32.56 -35.10
C HIS A 630 17.03 -31.16 -35.12
N LYS A 631 16.25 -30.15 -35.51
CA LYS A 631 16.67 -28.73 -35.50
C LYS A 631 16.99 -28.26 -34.08
N THR A 632 16.18 -28.63 -33.09
CA THR A 632 16.40 -28.28 -31.67
C THR A 632 17.70 -28.90 -31.16
N LEU A 633 17.95 -30.19 -31.43
CA LEU A 633 19.21 -30.85 -31.08
C LEU A 633 20.40 -30.22 -31.81
N GLY A 634 20.25 -29.82 -33.08
CA GLY A 634 21.26 -29.08 -33.83
C GLY A 634 21.59 -27.73 -33.18
N ALA A 635 20.58 -26.98 -32.73
CA ALA A 635 20.77 -25.72 -32.02
C ALA A 635 21.44 -25.92 -30.65
N LEU A 636 21.02 -26.93 -29.88
CA LEU A 636 21.67 -27.32 -28.61
C LEU A 636 23.14 -27.70 -28.83
N ALA A 637 23.43 -28.46 -29.89
CA ALA A 637 24.79 -28.86 -30.22
C ALA A 637 25.71 -27.68 -30.56
N ARG A 638 25.18 -26.60 -31.17
CA ARG A 638 25.94 -25.36 -31.40
C ARG A 638 26.21 -24.60 -30.11
N ALA A 639 25.26 -24.60 -29.17
CA ALA A 639 25.34 -23.84 -27.93
C ALA A 639 26.08 -24.58 -26.78
N LYS A 640 26.24 -25.91 -26.87
CA LYS A 640 26.76 -26.76 -25.77
C LYS A 640 28.17 -26.43 -25.26
N ASN A 641 28.99 -25.77 -26.08
CA ASN A 641 30.37 -25.40 -25.72
C ASN A 641 30.45 -24.02 -25.06
N THR A 642 29.33 -23.34 -24.82
CA THR A 642 29.32 -22.01 -24.19
C THR A 642 29.32 -22.10 -22.67
N LEU A 643 29.97 -21.15 -22.00
CA LEU A 643 29.98 -21.04 -20.54
C LEU A 643 28.54 -20.90 -20.01
N ASN A 644 28.22 -21.57 -18.90
CA ASN A 644 26.91 -21.53 -18.23
C ASN A 644 25.72 -22.06 -19.07
N PHE A 645 25.98 -22.88 -20.08
CA PHE A 645 24.92 -23.54 -20.84
C PHE A 645 24.20 -24.65 -20.05
N TYR A 646 24.91 -25.32 -19.14
CA TYR A 646 24.31 -26.33 -18.26
C TYR A 646 23.44 -25.66 -17.20
N SER A 647 22.13 -25.80 -17.34
CA SER A 647 21.17 -25.17 -16.44
C SER A 647 19.93 -26.04 -16.25
N ALA A 648 19.16 -25.75 -15.21
CA ALA A 648 17.88 -26.40 -14.95
C ALA A 648 16.92 -26.30 -16.15
N SER A 649 16.89 -25.17 -16.86
CA SER A 649 15.96 -24.96 -17.99
C SER A 649 16.35 -25.77 -19.23
N VAL A 650 17.65 -25.97 -19.48
CA VAL A 650 18.12 -26.87 -20.55
C VAL A 650 17.79 -28.32 -20.20
N ILE A 651 17.99 -28.75 -18.95
CA ILE A 651 17.59 -30.10 -18.52
C ILE A 651 16.08 -30.27 -18.68
N SER A 652 15.25 -29.33 -18.20
CA SER A 652 13.79 -29.33 -18.40
C SER A 652 13.38 -29.51 -19.87
N LEU A 653 14.10 -28.88 -20.81
CA LEU A 653 13.85 -29.07 -22.25
C LEU A 653 14.11 -30.53 -22.66
N TYR A 654 15.24 -31.11 -22.24
CA TYR A 654 15.52 -32.53 -22.52
C TYR A 654 14.50 -33.46 -21.85
N GLU A 655 14.05 -33.17 -20.63
CA GLU A 655 12.99 -33.92 -19.94
C GLU A 655 11.68 -33.89 -20.71
N GLU A 656 11.29 -32.70 -21.19
CA GLU A 656 10.09 -32.53 -21.99
C GLU A 656 10.19 -33.26 -23.34
N LEU A 657 11.31 -33.12 -24.06
CA LEU A 657 11.57 -33.88 -25.30
C LEU A 657 11.51 -35.40 -25.05
N ALA A 658 12.14 -35.86 -23.97
CA ALA A 658 12.19 -37.25 -23.60
C ALA A 658 10.81 -37.79 -23.24
N LEU A 659 10.05 -37.10 -22.37
CA LEU A 659 8.69 -37.46 -21.99
C LEU A 659 7.78 -37.58 -23.21
N SER A 660 7.85 -36.58 -24.10
CA SER A 660 7.06 -36.52 -25.34
C SER A 660 7.30 -37.77 -26.20
N LEU A 661 8.57 -38.13 -26.39
CA LEU A 661 8.96 -39.31 -27.16
C LEU A 661 8.66 -40.62 -26.41
N ILE A 662 8.85 -40.69 -25.08
CA ILE A 662 8.50 -41.86 -24.27
C ILE A 662 7.02 -42.16 -24.40
N PHE A 663 6.17 -41.14 -24.28
CA PHE A 663 4.72 -41.28 -24.47
C PHE A 663 4.37 -41.79 -25.87
N LEU A 664 5.01 -41.27 -26.92
CA LEU A 664 4.79 -41.73 -28.29
C LEU A 664 5.34 -43.14 -28.55
N VAL A 665 6.42 -43.54 -27.89
CA VAL A 665 6.96 -44.91 -28.00
C VAL A 665 6.08 -45.90 -27.25
N ARG A 666 5.56 -45.51 -26.08
CA ARG A 666 4.79 -46.36 -25.16
C ARG A 666 3.50 -45.65 -24.69
N PRO A 667 2.47 -45.50 -25.54
CA PRO A 667 1.29 -44.71 -25.21
C PRO A 667 0.45 -45.27 -24.05
N HIS A 668 0.52 -46.58 -23.81
CA HIS A 668 -0.35 -47.27 -22.85
C HIS A 668 0.24 -47.46 -21.45
N GLU A 669 1.57 -47.44 -21.35
CA GLU A 669 2.29 -47.83 -20.13
C GLU A 669 3.73 -47.32 -20.20
N PHE A 670 4.09 -46.37 -19.34
CA PHE A 670 5.45 -45.84 -19.24
C PHE A 670 5.75 -45.30 -17.84
N LEU A 671 7.03 -45.32 -17.48
CA LEU A 671 7.50 -44.93 -16.14
C LEU A 671 8.19 -43.57 -16.19
N VAL A 672 7.70 -42.57 -15.45
CA VAL A 672 8.26 -41.21 -15.43
C VAL A 672 8.14 -40.58 -14.04
N PRO A 673 8.98 -39.59 -13.70
CA PRO A 673 8.79 -38.79 -12.49
C PRO A 673 7.41 -38.11 -12.47
N ASP A 674 6.81 -37.97 -11.29
CA ASP A 674 5.52 -37.29 -11.12
C ASP A 674 5.64 -35.80 -11.47
N SER A 675 6.79 -35.18 -11.20
CA SER A 675 7.10 -33.83 -11.64
C SER A 675 7.00 -33.66 -13.16
N TRP A 676 7.56 -34.58 -13.94
CA TRP A 676 7.46 -34.54 -15.41
C TRP A 676 6.01 -34.68 -15.86
N ARG A 677 5.26 -35.58 -15.21
CA ARG A 677 3.83 -35.77 -15.51
C ARG A 677 3.06 -34.48 -15.26
N ARG A 678 3.21 -33.88 -14.08
CA ARG A 678 2.42 -32.69 -13.71
C ARG A 678 2.85 -31.42 -14.46
N LEU A 679 4.15 -31.25 -14.74
CA LEU A 679 4.68 -30.07 -15.43
C LEU A 679 4.44 -30.12 -16.93
N TYR A 680 4.65 -31.29 -17.54
CA TYR A 680 4.73 -31.41 -19.00
C TYR A 680 3.61 -32.27 -19.57
N PHE A 681 3.25 -33.40 -18.93
CA PHE A 681 2.32 -34.39 -19.51
C PHE A 681 0.88 -33.92 -19.65
N ASN A 682 0.39 -33.00 -18.82
CA ASN A 682 -0.98 -32.46 -18.94
C ASN A 682 -1.23 -31.85 -20.34
N ARG A 683 -0.19 -31.36 -21.02
CA ARG A 683 -0.26 -30.86 -22.40
C ARG A 683 -0.38 -31.96 -23.46
N TRP A 684 -0.01 -33.18 -23.10
CA TRP A 684 0.02 -34.37 -23.96
C TRP A 684 -1.21 -35.26 -23.78
N GLU A 685 -1.76 -35.31 -22.56
CA GLU A 685 -2.88 -36.17 -22.20
C GLU A 685 -4.10 -35.97 -23.12
N LYS A 686 -4.42 -34.72 -23.49
CA LYS A 686 -5.55 -34.38 -24.36
C LYS A 686 -5.34 -34.73 -25.85
N LYS A 687 -4.13 -35.13 -26.25
CA LYS A 687 -3.69 -35.16 -27.66
C LYS A 687 -3.46 -36.56 -28.20
N HIS A 688 -4.06 -37.57 -27.57
CA HIS A 688 -3.80 -38.98 -27.84
C HIS A 688 -4.13 -39.38 -29.29
N ARG A 689 -3.09 -39.79 -30.04
CA ARG A 689 -3.17 -40.64 -31.23
C ARG A 689 -2.23 -41.81 -31.00
N SER A 690 -2.74 -43.04 -31.07
CA SER A 690 -1.91 -44.24 -31.00
C SER A 690 -1.01 -44.30 -32.24
N PRO A 691 0.32 -44.11 -32.10
CA PRO A 691 1.19 -44.15 -33.26
C PRO A 691 1.29 -45.57 -33.81
N SER A 692 1.39 -45.67 -35.13
CA SER A 692 1.62 -46.92 -35.85
C SER A 692 2.94 -47.56 -35.42
N GLY A 693 3.09 -48.87 -35.66
CA GLY A 693 4.33 -49.57 -35.35
C GLY A 693 5.56 -48.92 -36.00
N ARG A 694 5.45 -48.47 -37.26
CA ARG A 694 6.53 -47.76 -37.98
C ARG A 694 6.88 -46.42 -37.33
N GLU A 695 5.88 -45.64 -36.93
CA GLU A 695 6.12 -44.36 -36.22
C GLU A 695 6.79 -44.58 -34.87
N ARG A 696 6.41 -45.63 -34.12
CA ARG A 696 7.07 -45.98 -32.85
C ARG A 696 8.55 -46.27 -33.05
N PHE A 697 8.95 -46.95 -34.12
CA PHE A 697 10.36 -47.17 -34.45
C PHE A 697 11.11 -45.85 -34.71
N TRP A 698 10.49 -44.91 -35.43
CA TRP A 698 11.07 -43.57 -35.62
C TRP A 698 11.24 -42.84 -34.30
N TYR A 699 10.20 -42.80 -33.46
CA TYR A 699 10.26 -42.13 -32.17
C TYR A 699 11.29 -42.76 -31.22
N GLN A 700 11.45 -44.08 -31.23
CA GLN A 700 12.53 -44.76 -30.50
C GLN A 700 13.91 -44.26 -30.96
N ARG A 701 14.13 -44.15 -32.28
CA ARG A 701 15.39 -43.64 -32.83
C ARG A 701 15.65 -42.19 -32.43
N TYR A 702 14.62 -41.33 -32.43
CA TYR A 702 14.75 -39.95 -31.98
C TYR A 702 14.99 -39.86 -30.47
N LEU A 703 14.34 -40.70 -29.65
CA LEU A 703 14.58 -40.74 -28.20
C LEU A 703 16.02 -41.13 -27.90
N ILE A 704 16.58 -42.11 -28.62
CA ILE A 704 18.01 -42.45 -28.53
C ILE A 704 18.89 -41.26 -28.90
N LYS A 705 18.60 -40.54 -29.99
CA LYS A 705 19.36 -39.34 -30.39
C LYS A 705 19.32 -38.24 -29.32
N VAL A 706 18.14 -37.97 -28.75
CA VAL A 706 17.97 -37.00 -27.65
C VAL A 706 18.81 -37.41 -26.45
N CYS A 707 18.76 -38.68 -26.05
CA CYS A 707 19.51 -39.18 -24.90
C CYS A 707 21.02 -39.19 -25.12
N LEU A 708 21.49 -39.56 -26.33
CA LEU A 708 22.91 -39.51 -26.68
C LEU A 708 23.44 -38.08 -26.65
N SER A 709 22.70 -37.14 -27.25
CA SER A 709 23.02 -35.71 -27.21
C SER A 709 23.10 -35.19 -25.77
N PHE A 710 22.17 -35.59 -24.91
CA PHE A 710 22.20 -35.24 -23.49
C PHE A 710 23.39 -35.84 -22.75
N CYS A 711 23.72 -37.12 -22.98
CA CYS A 711 24.88 -37.76 -22.37
C CYS A 711 26.18 -37.04 -22.76
N GLU A 712 26.34 -36.66 -24.03
CA GLU A 712 27.48 -35.86 -24.48
C GLU A 712 27.57 -34.51 -23.77
N MET A 713 26.42 -33.82 -23.62
CA MET A 713 26.35 -32.55 -22.90
C MET A 713 26.82 -32.74 -21.45
N VAL A 714 26.25 -33.71 -20.72
CA VAL A 714 26.63 -33.99 -19.33
C VAL A 714 28.12 -34.33 -19.21
N ILE A 715 28.65 -35.18 -20.10
CA ILE A 715 30.08 -35.53 -20.12
C ILE A 715 30.97 -34.30 -20.32
N ASN A 716 30.59 -33.40 -21.24
CA ASN A 716 31.38 -32.21 -21.55
C ASN A 716 31.39 -31.22 -20.37
N ILE A 717 30.28 -31.09 -19.66
CA ILE A 717 30.16 -30.16 -18.52
C ILE A 717 30.83 -30.71 -17.26
N GLU A 718 30.80 -32.03 -17.04
CA GLU A 718 31.51 -32.65 -15.92
C GLU A 718 33.04 -32.48 -15.99
N ARG A 719 33.59 -32.11 -17.16
CA ARG A 719 35.00 -31.71 -17.29
C ARG A 719 35.29 -30.35 -16.64
N THR A 720 34.27 -29.52 -16.44
CA THR A 720 34.37 -28.19 -15.83
C THR A 720 33.99 -28.28 -14.35
N PRO A 721 34.69 -27.62 -13.41
CA PRO A 721 34.31 -27.56 -12.00
C PRO A 721 32.96 -26.85 -11.78
N THR A 722 31.85 -27.59 -11.78
CA THR A 722 30.53 -27.08 -11.34
C THR A 722 30.19 -27.65 -9.97
N LYS A 723 29.62 -26.82 -9.09
CA LYS A 723 29.26 -27.19 -7.70
C LYS A 723 27.80 -27.67 -7.54
N GLU A 724 27.04 -27.81 -8.63
CA GLU A 724 25.58 -28.02 -8.59
C GLU A 724 25.17 -29.49 -8.56
N ILE A 725 25.29 -30.12 -7.38
CA ILE A 725 24.93 -31.54 -7.14
C ILE A 725 23.46 -31.84 -7.53
N ALA A 726 22.55 -30.88 -7.36
CA ALA A 726 21.13 -31.06 -7.68
C ALA A 726 20.87 -31.25 -9.18
N LEU A 727 21.56 -30.50 -10.05
CA LEU A 727 21.45 -30.67 -11.51
C LEU A 727 22.05 -32.00 -11.96
N ALA A 728 23.19 -32.39 -11.38
CA ALA A 728 23.82 -33.69 -11.62
C ALA A 728 22.86 -34.86 -11.35
N LYS A 729 22.20 -34.88 -10.18
CA LYS A 729 21.19 -35.91 -9.85
C LYS A 729 20.00 -35.89 -10.81
N ARG A 730 19.56 -34.70 -11.23
CA ARG A 730 18.47 -34.54 -12.21
C ARG A 730 18.87 -35.09 -13.59
N SER A 731 20.10 -34.84 -14.04
CA SER A 731 20.63 -35.43 -15.28
C SER A 731 20.65 -36.95 -15.25
N VAL A 732 21.11 -37.54 -14.13
CA VAL A 732 21.12 -38.99 -13.95
C VAL A 732 19.71 -39.55 -14.01
N THR A 733 18.76 -38.88 -13.36
CA THR A 733 17.34 -39.25 -13.37
C THR A 733 16.80 -39.31 -14.80
N LEU A 734 17.04 -38.28 -15.63
CA LEU A 734 16.62 -38.27 -17.03
C LEU A 734 17.18 -39.48 -17.79
N ILE A 735 18.48 -39.75 -17.66
CA ILE A 735 19.14 -40.84 -18.38
C ILE A 735 18.55 -42.19 -17.97
N VAL A 736 18.39 -42.44 -16.66
CA VAL A 736 17.87 -43.70 -16.13
C VAL A 736 16.41 -43.92 -16.58
N VAL A 737 15.56 -42.88 -16.51
CA VAL A 737 14.16 -42.94 -16.97
C VAL A 737 14.10 -43.34 -18.45
N CYS A 738 14.92 -42.74 -19.30
CA CYS A 738 14.99 -43.10 -20.73
C CYS A 738 15.50 -44.53 -20.96
N LEU A 739 16.54 -44.95 -20.23
CA LEU A 739 17.09 -46.31 -20.33
C LEU A 739 16.09 -47.39 -19.95
N ILE A 740 15.29 -47.15 -18.90
CA ILE A 740 14.23 -48.06 -18.45
C ILE A 740 13.14 -48.17 -19.53
N ASN A 741 12.60 -47.04 -20.00
CA ASN A 741 11.50 -47.07 -20.97
C ASN A 741 11.91 -47.64 -22.34
N LEU A 742 13.14 -47.38 -22.80
CA LEU A 742 13.67 -47.96 -24.04
C LEU A 742 14.08 -49.44 -23.86
N GLY A 743 14.68 -49.78 -22.72
CA GLY A 743 15.22 -51.13 -22.46
C GLY A 743 14.13 -52.19 -22.27
N THR A 744 12.93 -51.75 -21.90
CA THR A 744 11.72 -52.55 -21.75
C THR A 744 10.89 -52.64 -23.04
N CYS A 745 11.31 -51.99 -24.12
CA CYS A 745 10.71 -52.20 -25.45
C CYS A 745 11.15 -53.58 -26.02
N CYS A 746 10.20 -54.30 -26.62
CA CYS A 746 10.46 -55.55 -27.32
C CYS A 746 10.01 -55.43 -28.79
N PRO A 747 10.91 -55.54 -29.79
CA PRO A 747 12.37 -55.69 -29.64
C PRO A 747 13.05 -54.41 -29.12
N ARG A 748 14.25 -54.56 -28.57
CA ARG A 748 15.07 -53.41 -28.13
C ARG A 748 15.45 -52.55 -29.34
N PRO A 749 15.35 -51.22 -29.24
CA PRO A 749 15.57 -50.35 -30.38
C PRO A 749 17.03 -50.31 -30.83
N GLN A 750 17.23 -50.15 -32.14
CA GLN A 750 18.56 -50.00 -32.74
C GLN A 750 19.25 -48.76 -32.17
N GLY A 751 20.45 -48.95 -31.60
CA GLY A 751 21.21 -47.90 -30.93
C GLY A 751 21.12 -47.92 -29.40
N TYR A 752 20.24 -48.74 -28.80
CA TYR A 752 20.15 -48.88 -27.34
C TYR A 752 21.50 -49.28 -26.71
N ALA A 753 22.24 -50.21 -27.33
CA ALA A 753 23.56 -50.63 -26.84
C ALA A 753 24.60 -49.49 -26.87
N GLN A 754 24.49 -48.55 -27.83
CA GLN A 754 25.34 -47.36 -27.87
C GLN A 754 24.95 -46.39 -26.75
N LEU A 755 23.65 -46.13 -26.59
CA LEU A 755 23.14 -45.31 -25.50
C LEU A 755 23.57 -45.87 -24.14
N TRP A 756 23.39 -47.17 -23.93
CA TRP A 756 23.83 -47.87 -22.72
C TRP A 756 25.30 -47.60 -22.40
N ARG A 757 26.20 -47.86 -23.35
CA ARG A 757 27.64 -47.60 -23.19
C ARG A 757 27.92 -46.13 -22.84
N LYS A 758 27.25 -45.20 -23.53
CA LYS A 758 27.44 -43.75 -23.29
C LYS A 758 26.92 -43.34 -21.90
N SER A 759 25.81 -43.91 -21.45
CA SER A 759 25.29 -43.68 -20.09
C SER A 759 26.23 -44.24 -19.02
N GLN A 760 26.91 -45.37 -19.26
CA GLN A 760 27.94 -45.87 -18.34
C GLN A 760 29.14 -44.91 -18.25
N GLU A 761 29.51 -44.23 -19.34
CA GLU A 761 30.52 -43.17 -19.31
C GLU A 761 30.07 -41.99 -18.43
N VAL A 762 28.79 -41.61 -18.50
CA VAL A 762 28.20 -40.61 -17.59
C VAL A 762 28.28 -41.10 -16.14
N PHE A 763 27.83 -42.33 -15.84
CA PHE A 763 27.87 -42.89 -14.49
C PHE A 763 29.28 -43.16 -13.95
N SER A 764 30.28 -43.07 -14.83
CA SER A 764 31.68 -43.17 -14.46
C SER A 764 32.27 -41.86 -13.94
N ARG A 765 31.51 -40.75 -14.01
CA ARG A 765 31.94 -39.45 -13.47
C ARG A 765 31.73 -39.42 -11.96
N ASP A 766 32.82 -39.34 -11.21
CA ASP A 766 32.81 -39.44 -9.74
C ASP A 766 31.92 -38.38 -9.07
N ARG A 767 31.85 -37.18 -9.66
CA ARG A 767 31.01 -36.07 -9.18
C ARG A 767 29.51 -36.33 -9.19
N LEU A 768 29.03 -37.22 -10.06
CA LEU A 768 27.61 -37.57 -10.12
C LEU A 768 27.21 -38.50 -8.96
N ASN A 769 28.17 -39.06 -8.20
CA ASN A 769 27.95 -40.05 -7.14
C ASN A 769 27.05 -41.22 -7.60
N THR A 770 27.27 -41.69 -8.83
CA THR A 770 26.46 -42.73 -9.49
C THR A 770 27.19 -44.07 -9.63
N SER A 771 28.26 -44.29 -8.88
CA SER A 771 29.02 -45.55 -8.89
C SER A 771 28.12 -46.77 -8.69
N ARG A 772 27.06 -46.62 -7.89
CA ARG A 772 26.03 -47.64 -7.61
C ARG A 772 25.15 -48.01 -8.81
N LEU A 773 25.16 -47.24 -9.90
CA LEU A 773 24.38 -47.48 -11.12
C LEU A 773 25.16 -48.19 -12.23
N ARG A 774 26.47 -48.40 -12.03
CA ARG A 774 27.34 -49.00 -13.05
C ARG A 774 26.96 -50.46 -13.31
N ASN A 775 26.88 -50.84 -14.58
CA ASN A 775 26.65 -52.21 -15.06
C ASN A 775 25.40 -52.93 -14.50
N LEU A 776 24.40 -52.18 -14.03
CA LEU A 776 23.14 -52.77 -13.56
C LEU A 776 22.26 -53.23 -14.73
N GLN A 777 21.48 -54.29 -14.55
CA GLN A 777 20.42 -54.65 -15.49
C GLN A 777 19.19 -53.72 -15.33
N ALA A 778 18.30 -53.70 -16.31
CA ALA A 778 17.17 -52.75 -16.37
C ALA A 778 16.20 -52.88 -15.18
N ASP A 779 15.93 -54.09 -14.72
CA ASP A 779 15.16 -54.40 -13.51
C ASP A 779 15.82 -53.82 -12.24
N LYS A 780 17.14 -53.99 -12.09
CA LYS A 780 17.91 -53.41 -10.98
C LYS A 780 17.96 -51.89 -11.05
N LEU A 781 17.94 -51.30 -12.25
CA LEU A 781 17.84 -49.85 -12.43
C LEU A 781 16.49 -49.30 -11.95
N ILE A 782 15.38 -50.00 -12.22
CA ILE A 782 14.04 -49.60 -11.72
C ILE A 782 14.05 -49.56 -10.18
N GLY A 783 14.56 -50.61 -9.54
CA GLY A 783 14.67 -50.66 -8.07
C GLY A 783 15.54 -49.52 -7.49
N ARG A 784 16.66 -49.19 -8.13
CA ARG A 784 17.53 -48.07 -7.72
C ARG A 784 16.89 -46.70 -7.94
N LEU A 785 16.19 -46.51 -9.06
CA LEU A 785 15.46 -45.27 -9.34
C LEU A 785 14.36 -45.05 -8.30
N ALA A 786 13.57 -46.09 -7.99
CA ALA A 786 12.54 -46.00 -6.97
C ALA A 786 13.10 -45.66 -5.58
N LEU A 787 14.27 -46.23 -5.22
CA LEU A 787 14.95 -45.91 -3.97
C LEU A 787 15.46 -44.46 -3.95
N ALA A 788 16.06 -43.97 -5.04
CA ALA A 788 16.53 -42.58 -5.13
C ALA A 788 15.39 -41.57 -4.95
N PHE A 789 14.20 -41.84 -5.50
CA PHE A 789 13.03 -40.98 -5.32
C PHE A 789 12.45 -41.03 -3.90
N ARG A 790 12.60 -42.15 -3.17
CA ARG A 790 12.31 -42.17 -1.72
C ARG A 790 13.26 -41.28 -0.92
N GLU A 791 14.53 -41.26 -1.31
CA GLU A 791 15.57 -40.43 -0.69
C GLU A 791 15.41 -38.93 -1.00
N TYR A 792 14.60 -38.55 -2.01
CA TYR A 792 14.27 -37.15 -2.31
C TYR A 792 13.25 -36.53 -1.33
N ASN A 793 13.20 -37.02 -0.08
CA ASN A 793 12.31 -36.53 0.99
C ASN A 793 10.81 -36.40 0.59
N ARG A 794 10.34 -37.22 -0.37
CA ARG A 794 8.98 -37.17 -0.94
C ARG A 794 8.64 -35.90 -1.72
N ASN A 795 9.62 -35.10 -2.13
CA ASN A 795 9.40 -33.93 -2.99
C ASN A 795 8.90 -34.31 -4.41
N ASP A 796 9.18 -35.54 -4.82
CA ASP A 796 8.72 -36.12 -6.08
C ASP A 796 8.60 -37.65 -5.94
N LEU A 797 7.85 -38.27 -6.84
CA LEU A 797 7.61 -39.71 -6.88
C LEU A 797 7.90 -40.23 -8.28
N ILE A 798 8.20 -41.52 -8.38
CA ILE A 798 8.24 -42.18 -9.67
C ILE A 798 6.85 -42.78 -9.94
N CYS A 799 6.29 -42.47 -11.10
CA CYS A 799 4.94 -42.86 -11.48
C CYS A 799 4.94 -43.82 -12.67
N LEU A 800 4.09 -44.83 -12.60
CA LEU A 800 3.69 -45.63 -13.76
C LEU A 800 2.41 -45.02 -14.35
N VAL A 801 2.51 -44.39 -15.51
CA VAL A 801 1.37 -43.79 -16.21
C VAL A 801 0.73 -44.83 -17.11
N ARG A 802 -0.60 -45.02 -17.01
CA ARG A 802 -1.34 -46.05 -17.77
C ARG A 802 -2.66 -45.56 -18.35
N SER A 803 -2.96 -45.97 -19.58
CA SER A 803 -4.21 -45.61 -20.27
C SER A 803 -5.44 -46.45 -19.87
N TYR A 804 -5.24 -47.67 -19.37
CA TYR A 804 -6.34 -48.59 -19.05
C TYR A 804 -6.58 -48.71 -17.55
N GLY A 805 -7.85 -48.77 -17.16
CA GLY A 805 -8.25 -49.05 -15.77
C GLY A 805 -8.08 -50.54 -15.45
N GLY A 806 -7.26 -50.86 -14.46
CA GLY A 806 -7.06 -52.22 -13.96
C GLY A 806 -5.82 -52.30 -13.06
N TRP A 807 -5.88 -53.11 -12.01
CA TRP A 807 -4.72 -53.37 -11.15
C TRP A 807 -3.61 -54.01 -11.99
N VAL A 808 -2.38 -53.53 -11.85
CA VAL A 808 -1.21 -54.14 -12.49
C VAL A 808 -0.18 -54.49 -11.45
N PRO A 809 0.15 -55.79 -11.30
CA PRO A 809 1.15 -56.22 -10.34
C PRO A 809 2.58 -55.94 -10.82
N SER A 810 2.82 -55.71 -12.12
CA SER A 810 4.17 -55.56 -12.67
C SER A 810 4.30 -54.63 -13.90
N PHE A 811 5.41 -53.91 -14.02
CA PHE A 811 5.82 -53.16 -15.23
C PHE A 811 6.93 -53.90 -15.95
N ALA A 812 6.72 -54.34 -17.20
CA ALA A 812 7.70 -55.12 -17.97
C ALA A 812 8.29 -56.32 -17.21
N GLY A 813 7.46 -57.04 -16.45
CA GLY A 813 7.85 -58.16 -15.60
C GLY A 813 8.45 -57.79 -14.23
N PHE A 814 8.66 -56.50 -13.95
CA PHE A 814 9.12 -56.02 -12.64
C PHE A 814 7.94 -55.81 -11.68
N PRO A 815 7.88 -56.51 -10.53
CA PRO A 815 6.77 -56.37 -9.58
C PRO A 815 6.76 -54.97 -8.99
N LEU A 816 5.60 -54.31 -8.99
CA LEU A 816 5.42 -52.95 -8.47
C LEU A 816 5.14 -52.93 -6.96
N GLU A 817 4.71 -54.05 -6.40
CA GLU A 817 4.38 -54.17 -4.98
C GLU A 817 5.61 -53.81 -4.11
N ARG A 818 5.41 -52.97 -3.09
CA ARG A 818 6.46 -52.53 -2.15
C ARG A 818 7.59 -51.68 -2.76
N THR A 819 7.52 -51.31 -4.03
CA THR A 819 8.54 -50.49 -4.72
C THR A 819 8.40 -48.99 -4.47
N GLY A 820 7.22 -48.53 -4.05
CA GLY A 820 6.93 -47.10 -3.89
C GLY A 820 6.68 -46.37 -5.20
N ILE A 821 6.56 -47.09 -6.32
CA ILE A 821 6.10 -46.56 -7.61
C ILE A 821 4.60 -46.34 -7.53
N SER A 822 4.12 -45.11 -7.74
CA SER A 822 2.69 -44.82 -7.79
C SER A 822 2.12 -45.12 -9.18
N VAL A 823 1.00 -45.85 -9.25
CA VAL A 823 0.29 -46.09 -10.51
C VAL A 823 -0.71 -44.97 -10.72
N VAL A 824 -0.54 -44.22 -11.81
CA VAL A 824 -1.41 -43.09 -12.16
C VAL A 824 -2.13 -43.42 -13.45
N LYS A 825 -3.46 -43.33 -13.42
CA LYS A 825 -4.29 -43.44 -14.61
C LYS A 825 -4.12 -42.15 -15.43
N SER A 826 -3.68 -42.27 -16.68
CA SER A 826 -3.93 -41.20 -17.64
C SER A 826 -5.42 -41.21 -17.95
N SER A 827 -6.00 -40.04 -18.15
CA SER A 827 -7.39 -39.84 -18.50
C SER A 827 -7.48 -39.69 -20.02
N PRO A 828 -7.48 -40.77 -20.82
CA PRO A 828 -7.77 -40.65 -22.24
C PRO A 828 -9.28 -40.43 -22.39
N THR A 829 -9.75 -39.22 -22.07
CA THR A 829 -11.17 -38.85 -22.09
C THR A 829 -11.77 -38.98 -23.50
N VAL A 830 -10.93 -39.04 -24.53
CA VAL A 830 -11.34 -38.93 -25.95
C VAL A 830 -11.15 -40.24 -26.73
N GLU A 831 -10.52 -41.28 -26.17
CA GLU A 831 -10.25 -42.50 -26.95
C GLU A 831 -11.51 -43.30 -27.26
N LYS A 832 -12.52 -43.26 -26.37
CA LYS A 832 -13.82 -43.89 -26.61
C LYS A 832 -14.60 -43.24 -27.77
N GLU A 833 -14.36 -41.96 -28.06
CA GLU A 833 -15.03 -41.23 -29.14
C GLU A 833 -14.26 -41.32 -30.47
N ARG A 834 -12.92 -41.40 -30.46
CA ARG A 834 -12.10 -41.41 -31.68
C ARG A 834 -11.91 -42.79 -32.33
N HIS A 835 -12.09 -43.89 -31.59
CA HIS A 835 -12.15 -45.23 -32.20
C HIS A 835 -13.45 -45.49 -32.97
N LEU A 836 -14.37 -44.51 -33.04
CA LEU A 836 -15.47 -44.48 -34.00
C LEU A 836 -15.07 -43.90 -35.37
N TRP A 837 -13.82 -44.09 -35.81
CA TRP A 837 -13.65 -44.45 -37.22
C TRP A 837 -14.25 -45.85 -37.37
N LYS A 838 -15.59 -45.93 -37.51
CA LYS A 838 -16.21 -47.09 -38.16
C LYS A 838 -15.34 -47.34 -39.39
N GLN A 839 -14.72 -48.51 -39.50
CA GLN A 839 -14.03 -48.89 -40.74
C GLN A 839 -14.96 -48.50 -41.86
N SER A 840 -14.56 -47.54 -42.69
CA SER A 840 -15.42 -47.10 -43.77
C SER A 840 -15.83 -48.35 -44.54
N THR A 841 -17.13 -48.65 -44.55
CA THR A 841 -17.68 -49.75 -45.34
C THR A 841 -17.54 -49.44 -46.83
N ASP A 842 -17.28 -48.18 -47.17
CA ASP A 842 -16.94 -47.76 -48.51
C ASP A 842 -15.55 -48.29 -48.94
N LYS A 843 -15.60 -49.11 -49.98
CA LYS A 843 -14.46 -49.80 -50.60
C LYS A 843 -13.50 -48.81 -51.27
N GLU A 844 -14.01 -47.66 -51.72
CA GLU A 844 -13.24 -46.63 -52.41
C GLU A 844 -12.29 -45.91 -51.44
N THR A 845 -12.79 -45.55 -50.26
CA THR A 845 -11.97 -44.96 -49.19
C THR A 845 -10.86 -45.91 -48.72
N ARG A 846 -11.12 -47.23 -48.65
CA ARG A 846 -10.08 -48.23 -48.33
C ARG A 846 -9.02 -48.32 -49.43
N ARG A 847 -9.44 -48.27 -50.70
CA ARG A 847 -8.53 -48.25 -51.85
C ARG A 847 -7.65 -47.02 -51.86
N LEU A 848 -8.22 -45.84 -51.61
CA LEU A 848 -7.47 -44.57 -51.57
C LEU A 848 -6.47 -44.53 -50.42
N ASN A 849 -6.85 -45.01 -49.22
CA ASN A 849 -5.92 -45.11 -48.10
C ASN A 849 -4.81 -46.13 -48.36
N ALA A 850 -5.13 -47.28 -48.95
CA ALA A 850 -4.13 -48.27 -49.35
C ALA A 850 -3.18 -47.72 -50.43
N ALA A 851 -3.71 -47.02 -51.44
CA ALA A 851 -2.93 -46.37 -52.47
C ALA A 851 -2.02 -45.27 -51.90
N HIS A 852 -2.51 -44.48 -50.95
CA HIS A 852 -1.71 -43.46 -50.27
C HIS A 852 -0.57 -44.08 -49.45
N ILE A 853 -0.86 -45.13 -48.67
CA ILE A 853 0.15 -45.87 -47.90
C ILE A 853 1.20 -46.51 -48.82
N LEU A 854 0.79 -47.14 -49.92
CA LEU A 854 1.68 -47.74 -50.91
C LEU A 854 2.53 -46.69 -51.63
N THR A 855 1.96 -45.52 -51.94
CA THR A 855 2.67 -44.40 -52.59
C THR A 855 3.72 -43.81 -51.65
N VAL A 856 3.38 -43.61 -50.37
CA VAL A 856 4.32 -43.12 -49.35
C VAL A 856 5.43 -44.15 -49.09
N PHE A 857 5.08 -45.45 -49.06
CA PHE A 857 6.06 -46.54 -48.97
C PHE A 857 7.03 -46.54 -50.16
N TRP A 858 6.52 -46.45 -51.38
CA TRP A 858 7.33 -46.42 -52.60
C TRP A 858 8.26 -45.22 -52.68
N LYS A 859 7.79 -44.00 -52.33
CA LYS A 859 8.62 -42.80 -52.33
C LYS A 859 9.80 -42.86 -51.34
N TRP A 860 9.62 -43.53 -50.21
CA TRP A 860 10.58 -43.46 -49.10
C TRP A 860 11.50 -44.67 -49.00
N ASP A 861 10.97 -45.88 -49.17
CA ASP A 861 11.73 -47.13 -48.98
C ASP A 861 11.78 -47.99 -50.25
N GLY A 862 11.06 -47.61 -51.30
CA GLY A 862 10.95 -48.36 -52.56
C GLY A 862 12.29 -48.76 -53.20
N PRO A 863 13.23 -47.82 -53.42
CA PRO A 863 14.53 -48.14 -54.03
C PRO A 863 15.33 -49.18 -53.22
N ARG A 864 15.37 -49.04 -51.88
CA ARG A 864 16.07 -49.97 -50.99
C ARG A 864 15.39 -51.34 -50.89
N PHE A 865 14.06 -51.38 -50.96
CA PHE A 865 13.32 -52.63 -50.94
C PHE A 865 13.54 -53.43 -52.24
N VAL A 866 13.58 -52.75 -53.39
CA VAL A 866 13.90 -53.36 -54.69
C VAL A 866 15.34 -53.88 -54.72
N GLU A 867 16.31 -53.15 -54.16
CA GLU A 867 17.68 -53.65 -54.01
C GLU A 867 17.74 -54.93 -53.19
N ARG A 868 17.09 -54.98 -52.02
CA ARG A 868 17.05 -56.20 -51.19
C ARG A 868 16.35 -57.38 -51.88
N MET A 869 15.29 -57.11 -52.65
CA MET A 869 14.60 -58.14 -53.43
C MET A 869 15.47 -58.64 -54.59
N ARG A 870 16.22 -57.77 -55.26
CA ARG A 870 17.22 -58.16 -56.28
C ARG A 870 18.34 -58.99 -55.67
N GLU A 871 18.82 -58.61 -54.49
CA GLU A 871 19.86 -59.31 -53.74
C GLU A 871 19.38 -60.70 -53.28
N CYS A 872 18.14 -60.80 -52.76
CA CYS A 872 17.50 -62.09 -52.46
C CYS A 872 17.32 -62.96 -53.70
N ARG A 873 16.94 -62.39 -54.86
CA ARG A 873 16.85 -63.15 -56.12
C ARG A 873 18.20 -63.70 -56.56
N ARG A 874 19.28 -62.93 -56.44
CA ARG A 874 20.64 -63.41 -56.74
C ARG A 874 21.06 -64.56 -55.82
N TYR A 875 20.66 -64.50 -54.54
CA TYR A 875 20.98 -65.53 -53.56
C TYR A 875 20.16 -66.83 -53.75
N LEU A 876 18.93 -66.72 -54.25
CA LEU A 876 18.01 -67.84 -54.45
C LEU A 876 18.11 -68.48 -55.86
N ALA A 877 18.68 -67.78 -56.84
CA ALA A 877 18.82 -68.25 -58.22
C ALA A 877 19.54 -69.61 -58.40
N PRO A 878 20.56 -69.99 -57.61
CA PRO A 878 21.19 -71.31 -57.77
C PRO A 878 20.38 -72.48 -57.20
N ARG A 879 19.36 -72.22 -56.36
CA ARG A 879 18.64 -73.26 -55.59
C ARG A 879 17.34 -73.77 -56.24
N TYR A 880 16.88 -73.15 -57.32
CA TYR A 880 15.65 -73.55 -58.01
C TYR A 880 15.89 -73.78 -59.49
N LYS A 881 16.52 -74.91 -59.85
CA LYS A 881 16.75 -75.30 -61.24
C LYS A 881 15.56 -76.01 -61.92
N ASN A 882 14.47 -76.32 -61.20
CA ASN A 882 13.30 -77.03 -61.73
C ASN A 882 11.96 -76.48 -61.21
N CYS A 883 11.67 -75.20 -61.43
CA CYS A 883 10.30 -74.69 -61.34
C CYS A 883 10.05 -73.70 -62.48
N CYS A 884 9.42 -74.19 -63.54
CA CYS A 884 8.82 -73.38 -64.59
C CYS A 884 7.66 -72.57 -63.99
N LEU A 885 7.92 -71.33 -63.56
CA LEU A 885 6.93 -70.25 -63.44
C LEU A 885 7.68 -68.96 -63.07
N LEU A 886 8.33 -68.34 -64.07
CA LEU A 886 8.74 -66.94 -63.99
C LEU A 886 8.44 -66.31 -65.35
N ALA A 887 7.29 -65.63 -65.37
CA ALA A 887 6.89 -64.78 -66.47
C ALA A 887 7.90 -63.64 -66.64
N ASP A 888 8.25 -63.44 -67.91
CA ASP A 888 9.10 -62.40 -68.46
C ASP A 888 8.52 -61.02 -68.11
N MET A 889 9.28 -60.19 -67.38
CA MET A 889 9.04 -58.75 -67.33
C MET A 889 10.24 -58.07 -67.98
N ARG A 890 10.24 -58.08 -69.32
CA ARG A 890 11.05 -57.16 -70.11
C ARG A 890 10.59 -55.73 -69.86
N GLU A 891 11.59 -54.87 -69.78
CA GLU A 891 11.52 -53.42 -69.71
C GLU A 891 10.76 -52.82 -70.90
N ASP A 892 10.35 -51.57 -70.70
CA ASP A 892 9.76 -50.61 -71.64
C ASP A 892 8.23 -50.57 -71.74
N LYS A 893 7.64 -49.68 -70.92
CA LYS A 893 6.76 -48.62 -71.40
C LYS A 893 6.52 -47.55 -70.33
N ASN A 894 6.72 -46.32 -70.75
CA ASN A 894 6.46 -45.06 -70.04
C ASN A 894 5.15 -45.10 -69.24
N TRP A 895 5.22 -44.74 -67.96
CA TRP A 895 4.11 -44.17 -67.23
C TRP A 895 4.47 -42.72 -66.90
N THR A 896 3.94 -41.82 -67.71
CA THR A 896 3.86 -40.39 -67.41
C THR A 896 2.88 -40.16 -66.25
N TYR A 897 3.27 -39.30 -65.32
CA TYR A 897 2.37 -38.55 -64.43
C TYR A 897 2.55 -37.07 -64.71
#